data_AF-A0A418VE53-F1
#
_entry.id   AF-A0A418VE53-F1
#
_cell.length_a   1.000
_cell.length_b   1.000
_cell.length_c   1.000
_cell.angle_alpha   90.00
_cell.angle_beta   90.00
_cell.angle_gamma   90.00
#
_symmetry.space_group_name_H-M   'P 1'
#
loop_
_entity.id
_entity.type
_entity.pdbx_description
1 polymer ?
#
loop_
_entity_poly.entity_id
_entity_poly.type
_entity_poly.pdbx_seq_one_letter_code
_entity_poly.pdbx_strand_id
1 'polypeptide(L)'
;MTATPNLALPFIEAAQAQKHVTHNEALRILDAAIQIAVADRTRTAPPASPTEGERHIVAPGGSGAWAGQGQAIATWQDGAWAFLVPKPGWCVWSIADDILLVFDGATWRDLRDLPVSLDNALHLGIGTTATAPNLLSVKSNAALLAAIAAAAGGSGDIRLQLSKESAARTASVVFSNNYSGRAEFGLVGSDAFKLKVSPDGAAWIEAFIIDPASGNLALPRGLALSGVVAPPQIAANQNDYAPTGLASAAVLQLSSDAARSLSGLAGGSEGRVLVIVNVGSQPITLLDDSATSAAANRFALGAPVPVLPRQAAVLRYDGTAMRWQALAGGAAYAVSYGVAQALSPAQQAQARANAGVPGRNYLINPSGEVVQGAIGSQPDASYDFDQWLTLTQDAAVSVSSLPDAEAGTPTMMRSLQSAAAPQRFGRIQWLEKLLCRELRGQTVVLSARVRCSSAITLRYAIVEWTGTADAITKDLIADWASASPTAGNFFTAASTVVVGTGATTLAANTLTDLLPLSGTVSPVMNNLAVLFWTDAAQPQNVTLDIGKVKLERGSVATPFVAPRWRDVLADCQRYFAKTYATAVPPGTPWAGGGLQHIVEAPCNYASLPTWLFPVEMRTAPSVMLYSQATGAAGQIYNQSNSIDIAGIANGINSKSCSPNVNNIAVSALTALMVQVVASARL
;
A
#
# COMPACT_ATOMS: atom_id res chain seq x y z
N MET A 1 70.71 77.24 -12.49
CA MET A 1 70.62 75.96 -13.23
C MET A 1 70.34 76.25 -14.69
N THR A 2 70.89 75.47 -15.62
CA THR A 2 70.67 75.62 -17.08
C THR A 2 69.67 74.60 -17.66
N ALA A 3 69.26 73.60 -16.87
CA ALA A 3 68.27 72.58 -17.23
C ALA A 3 67.56 72.04 -15.97
N THR A 4 66.46 71.32 -16.16
CA THR A 4 65.72 70.62 -15.09
C THR A 4 66.50 69.40 -14.56
N PRO A 5 66.35 69.04 -13.27
CA PRO A 5 67.23 68.05 -12.64
C PRO A 5 66.94 66.58 -12.98
N ASN A 6 65.69 66.18 -13.30
CA ASN A 6 65.37 64.77 -13.56
C ASN A 6 65.44 64.38 -15.04
N LEU A 7 64.91 65.24 -15.92
CA LEU A 7 64.76 65.00 -17.36
C LEU A 7 65.75 65.79 -18.22
N ALA A 8 66.60 66.63 -17.61
CA ALA A 8 67.59 67.47 -18.29
C ALA A 8 66.98 68.40 -19.37
N LEU A 9 65.77 68.94 -19.12
CA LEU A 9 65.09 69.85 -20.05
C LEU A 9 65.74 71.25 -19.95
N PRO A 10 66.22 71.84 -21.06
CA PRO A 10 66.94 73.11 -21.02
C PRO A 10 66.04 74.30 -20.66
N PHE A 11 66.54 75.20 -19.80
CA PHE A 11 65.85 76.44 -19.46
C PHE A 11 66.12 77.55 -20.49
N ILE A 12 65.17 78.47 -20.62
CA ILE A 12 65.33 79.70 -21.41
C ILE A 12 66.04 80.75 -20.54
N GLU A 13 67.10 81.35 -21.07
CA GLU A 13 67.84 82.48 -20.45
C GLU A 13 67.01 83.76 -20.35
N ALA A 14 67.36 84.64 -19.41
CA ALA A 14 66.62 85.89 -19.19
C ALA A 14 66.69 86.84 -20.41
N ALA A 15 65.54 87.28 -20.90
CA ALA A 15 65.38 88.21 -22.03
C ALA A 15 64.16 89.15 -21.82
N GLN A 16 63.94 90.12 -22.72
CA GLN A 16 62.80 91.05 -22.63
C GLN A 16 61.43 90.34 -22.57
N ALA A 17 60.51 90.89 -21.78
CA ALA A 17 59.13 90.45 -21.53
C ALA A 17 58.91 89.22 -20.64
N GLN A 18 59.91 88.76 -19.86
CA GLN A 18 59.76 87.78 -18.78
C GLN A 18 59.11 86.41 -19.16
N LYS A 19 59.03 86.07 -20.45
CA LYS A 19 58.50 84.79 -20.95
C LYS A 19 59.22 83.54 -20.41
N HIS A 20 60.49 83.70 -20.03
CA HIS A 20 61.29 82.64 -19.41
C HIS A 20 60.74 82.23 -18.04
N VAL A 21 60.07 83.14 -17.32
CA VAL A 21 59.52 82.84 -15.99
C VAL A 21 58.43 81.79 -16.08
N THR A 22 57.39 82.02 -16.89
CA THR A 22 56.25 81.10 -17.02
C THR A 22 56.61 79.81 -17.75
N HIS A 23 57.50 79.87 -18.74
CA HIS A 23 57.92 78.66 -19.47
C HIS A 23 58.84 77.76 -18.64
N ASN A 24 59.84 78.31 -17.96
CA ASN A 24 60.73 77.51 -17.11
C ASN A 24 59.95 76.92 -15.93
N GLU A 25 58.91 77.61 -15.42
CA GLU A 25 57.99 77.04 -14.44
C GLU A 25 57.21 75.83 -14.99
N ALA A 26 56.72 75.91 -16.23
CA ALA A 26 56.07 74.77 -16.88
C ALA A 26 57.02 73.59 -17.05
N LEU A 27 58.30 73.84 -17.38
CA LEU A 27 59.32 72.79 -17.49
C LEU A 27 59.64 72.15 -16.14
N ARG A 28 59.68 72.93 -15.05
CA ARG A 28 59.85 72.42 -13.68
C ARG A 28 58.69 71.50 -13.27
N ILE A 29 57.46 71.90 -13.58
CA ILE A 29 56.26 71.07 -13.35
C ILE A 29 56.36 69.78 -14.18
N LEU A 30 56.77 69.87 -15.45
CA LEU A 30 56.90 68.71 -16.34
C LEU A 30 57.94 67.70 -15.83
N ASP A 31 59.09 68.20 -15.36
CA ASP A 31 60.18 67.40 -14.78
C ASP A 31 59.72 66.62 -13.53
N ALA A 32 58.86 67.22 -12.73
CA ALA A 32 58.30 66.60 -11.53
C ALA A 32 57.11 65.66 -11.83
N ALA A 33 56.36 65.88 -12.91
CA ALA A 33 55.08 65.21 -13.20
C ALA A 33 55.14 64.08 -14.25
N ILE A 34 56.27 63.88 -14.96
CA ILE A 34 56.43 62.83 -15.97
C ILE A 34 57.51 61.83 -15.54
N GLN A 35 57.30 60.55 -15.89
CA GLN A 35 58.20 59.44 -15.53
C GLN A 35 58.60 59.51 -14.05
N ILE A 36 57.57 59.62 -13.20
CA ILE A 36 57.76 60.02 -11.82
C ILE A 36 58.37 58.87 -11.04
N ALA A 37 59.61 59.08 -10.57
CA ALA A 37 60.28 58.22 -9.60
C ALA A 37 60.46 59.01 -8.30
N VAL A 38 59.97 58.45 -7.20
CA VAL A 38 60.11 59.03 -5.85
C VAL A 38 61.04 58.15 -5.02
N ALA A 39 61.78 58.77 -4.10
CA ALA A 39 62.67 58.06 -3.19
C ALA A 39 61.87 57.20 -2.20
N ASP A 40 60.82 57.77 -1.57
CA ASP A 40 59.92 57.03 -0.68
C ASP A 40 58.48 57.61 -0.69
N ARG A 41 57.56 56.87 -0.04
CA ARG A 41 56.15 57.25 0.12
C ARG A 41 55.65 57.37 1.56
N THR A 42 56.52 57.10 2.54
CA THR A 42 56.10 56.90 3.94
C THR A 42 56.57 58.02 4.86
N ARG A 43 57.44 58.90 4.38
CA ARG A 43 58.01 59.98 5.16
C ARG A 43 57.01 61.13 5.37
N THR A 44 56.92 61.60 6.62
CA THR A 44 56.05 62.72 7.05
C THR A 44 56.82 64.02 7.31
N ALA A 45 58.15 64.02 7.26
CA ALA A 45 58.98 65.22 7.45
C ALA A 45 60.03 65.32 6.34
N PRO A 46 60.31 66.52 5.78
CA PRO A 46 61.30 66.68 4.73
C PRO A 46 62.68 66.16 5.16
N PRO A 47 63.46 65.54 4.26
CA PRO A 47 64.88 65.24 4.48
C PRO A 47 65.63 66.49 4.97
N ALA A 48 66.59 66.31 5.89
CA ALA A 48 67.38 67.43 6.44
C ALA A 48 68.38 68.01 5.42
N SER A 49 68.72 67.26 4.38
CA SER A 49 69.63 67.68 3.31
C SER A 49 69.18 67.09 1.97
N PRO A 50 68.08 67.58 1.40
CA PRO A 50 67.56 67.07 0.14
C PRO A 50 68.47 67.45 -1.02
N THR A 51 68.60 66.54 -1.97
CA THR A 51 69.32 66.79 -3.23
C THR A 51 68.41 67.46 -4.25
N GLU A 52 69.00 68.25 -5.15
CA GLU A 52 68.24 68.91 -6.21
C GLU A 52 67.52 67.89 -7.11
N GLY A 53 66.21 68.06 -7.31
CA GLY A 53 65.37 67.13 -8.06
C GLY A 53 64.85 65.94 -7.27
N GLU A 54 65.19 65.80 -5.98
CA GLU A 54 64.69 64.72 -5.13
C GLU A 54 63.17 64.79 -4.97
N ARG A 55 62.51 63.65 -5.19
CA ARG A 55 61.05 63.53 -5.17
C ARG A 55 60.58 62.56 -4.10
N HIS A 56 59.51 62.89 -3.39
CA HIS A 56 58.86 62.07 -2.37
C HIS A 56 57.35 62.12 -2.53
N ILE A 57 56.65 61.04 -2.18
CA ILE A 57 55.22 61.16 -1.84
C ILE A 57 55.16 61.53 -0.36
N VAL A 58 54.55 62.67 -0.06
CA VAL A 58 54.36 63.10 1.33
C VAL A 58 53.34 62.19 2.00
N ALA A 59 53.75 61.48 3.05
CA ALA A 59 52.81 60.66 3.80
C ALA A 59 51.74 61.52 4.52
N PRO A 60 50.55 60.96 4.82
CA PRO A 60 49.52 61.65 5.60
C PRO A 60 50.09 62.26 6.90
N GLY A 61 49.70 63.50 7.21
CA GLY A 61 50.20 64.20 8.40
C GLY A 61 51.59 64.80 8.23
N GLY A 62 51.94 65.22 7.00
CA GLY A 62 53.17 65.96 6.71
C GLY A 62 53.45 67.09 7.72
N SER A 63 54.72 67.32 8.02
CA SER A 63 55.21 68.25 9.05
C SER A 63 56.33 69.14 8.50
N GLY A 64 56.66 70.22 9.22
CA GLY A 64 57.63 71.21 8.75
C GLY A 64 57.21 71.82 7.40
N ALA A 65 58.12 71.85 6.43
CA ALA A 65 57.82 72.36 5.09
C ALA A 65 56.76 71.53 4.33
N TRP A 66 56.48 70.29 4.78
CA TRP A 66 55.49 69.40 4.17
C TRP A 66 54.10 69.50 4.83
N ALA A 67 53.91 70.42 5.77
CA ALA A 67 52.64 70.60 6.48
C ALA A 67 51.48 70.90 5.50
N GLY A 68 50.40 70.11 5.62
CA GLY A 68 49.21 70.23 4.77
C GLY A 68 49.32 69.62 3.37
N GLN A 69 50.45 69.01 3.01
CA GLN A 69 50.73 68.49 1.66
C GLN A 69 50.62 66.97 1.54
N GLY A 70 49.85 66.32 2.41
CA GLY A 70 49.69 64.85 2.38
C GLY A 70 49.24 64.33 1.01
N GLN A 71 49.82 63.20 0.58
CA GLN A 71 49.65 62.56 -0.73
C GLN A 71 50.23 63.33 -1.93
N ALA A 72 50.66 64.58 -1.77
CA ALA A 72 51.31 65.33 -2.83
C ALA A 72 52.70 64.76 -3.15
N ILE A 73 53.15 65.00 -4.38
CA ILE A 73 54.52 64.72 -4.79
C ILE A 73 55.35 65.95 -4.44
N ALA A 74 56.17 65.85 -3.41
CA ALA A 74 57.12 66.87 -3.01
C ALA A 74 58.39 66.74 -3.86
N THR A 75 58.82 67.83 -4.50
CA THR A 75 60.06 67.90 -5.28
C THR A 75 60.94 69.02 -4.73
N TRP A 76 62.21 68.73 -4.42
CA TRP A 76 63.16 69.75 -4.00
C TRP A 76 63.72 70.47 -5.22
N GLN A 77 63.42 71.76 -5.36
CA GLN A 77 63.83 72.59 -6.49
C GLN A 77 64.24 74.00 -6.07
N ASP A 78 65.36 74.49 -6.60
CA ASP A 78 65.85 75.86 -6.39
C ASP A 78 65.92 76.28 -4.90
N GLY A 79 66.26 75.32 -4.02
CA GLY A 79 66.39 75.54 -2.58
C GLY A 79 65.07 75.55 -1.78
N ALA A 80 63.95 75.13 -2.38
CA ALA A 80 62.67 75.01 -1.71
C ALA A 80 61.89 73.74 -2.14
N TRP A 81 60.87 73.35 -1.36
CA TRP A 81 59.95 72.27 -1.74
C TRP A 81 58.82 72.79 -2.61
N ALA A 82 58.66 72.22 -3.79
CA ALA A 82 57.49 72.37 -4.64
C ALA A 82 56.58 71.14 -4.50
N PHE A 83 55.25 71.32 -4.59
CA PHE A 83 54.28 70.24 -4.39
C PHE A 83 53.35 70.10 -5.59
N LEU A 84 53.24 68.89 -6.10
CA LEU A 84 52.24 68.53 -7.11
C LEU A 84 51.12 67.71 -6.47
N VAL A 85 49.90 68.22 -6.57
CA VAL A 85 48.70 67.49 -6.15
C VAL A 85 48.36 66.45 -7.24
N PRO A 86 48.39 65.14 -6.94
CA PRO A 86 48.12 64.11 -7.93
C PRO A 86 46.64 64.11 -8.34
N LYS A 87 46.37 63.64 -9.56
CA LYS A 87 45.00 63.38 -10.06
C LYS A 87 44.77 61.87 -10.17
N PRO A 88 43.51 61.41 -10.10
CA PRO A 88 43.18 60.00 -10.31
C PRO A 88 43.85 59.45 -11.58
N GLY A 89 44.47 58.28 -11.48
CA GLY A 89 45.19 57.61 -12.58
C GLY A 89 46.67 57.98 -12.73
N TRP A 90 47.19 58.95 -11.97
CA TRP A 90 48.63 59.22 -11.96
C TRP A 90 49.41 58.01 -11.47
N CYS A 91 50.56 57.75 -12.10
CA CYS A 91 51.43 56.62 -11.79
C CYS A 91 52.80 57.09 -11.31
N VAL A 92 53.31 56.49 -10.24
CA VAL A 92 54.62 56.79 -9.65
C VAL A 92 55.36 55.50 -9.34
N TRP A 93 56.66 55.47 -9.65
CA TRP A 93 57.56 54.42 -9.17
C TRP A 93 58.19 54.83 -7.84
N SER A 94 58.04 54.01 -6.79
CA SER A 94 58.77 54.22 -5.53
C SER A 94 60.06 53.40 -5.53
N ILE A 95 61.20 54.08 -5.41
CA ILE A 95 62.52 53.44 -5.43
C ILE A 95 62.72 52.59 -4.17
N ALA A 96 62.34 53.09 -2.99
CA ALA A 96 62.49 52.35 -1.74
C ALA A 96 61.63 51.09 -1.65
N ASP A 97 60.46 51.08 -2.31
CA ASP A 97 59.47 50.02 -2.21
C ASP A 97 59.49 49.04 -3.41
N ASP A 98 60.18 49.37 -4.51
CA ASP A 98 60.25 48.58 -5.76
C ASP A 98 58.87 48.27 -6.38
N ILE A 99 57.99 49.28 -6.39
CA ILE A 99 56.60 49.16 -6.85
C ILE A 99 56.12 50.33 -7.69
N LEU A 100 55.18 50.03 -8.59
CA LEU A 100 54.36 51.02 -9.28
C LEU A 100 53.10 51.32 -8.46
N LEU A 101 52.90 52.60 -8.16
CA LEU A 101 51.75 53.12 -7.45
C LEU A 101 50.83 53.85 -8.41
N VAL A 102 49.51 53.70 -8.22
CA VAL A 102 48.47 54.48 -8.91
C VAL A 102 47.66 55.31 -7.90
N PHE A 103 47.46 56.59 -8.18
CA PHE A 103 46.61 57.44 -7.35
C PHE A 103 45.14 57.19 -7.68
N ASP A 104 44.33 56.81 -6.70
CA ASP A 104 42.91 56.48 -6.90
C ASP A 104 41.96 57.69 -6.77
N GLY A 105 42.50 58.86 -6.43
CA GLY A 105 41.75 60.08 -6.12
C GLY A 105 41.77 60.47 -4.64
N ALA A 106 42.18 59.55 -3.75
CA ALA A 106 42.37 59.82 -2.33
C ALA A 106 43.75 59.37 -1.83
N THR A 107 44.26 58.23 -2.28
CA THR A 107 45.53 57.63 -1.84
C THR A 107 46.29 56.96 -2.97
N TRP A 108 47.60 56.77 -2.77
CA TRP A 108 48.45 55.96 -3.66
C TRP A 108 48.32 54.45 -3.35
N ARG A 109 47.80 53.67 -4.29
CA ARG A 109 47.64 52.20 -4.17
C ARG A 109 48.70 51.44 -4.97
N ASP A 110 49.14 50.31 -4.45
CA ASP A 110 49.98 49.36 -5.19
C ASP A 110 49.18 48.77 -6.36
N LEU A 111 49.79 48.73 -7.55
CA LEU A 111 49.17 48.14 -8.74
C LEU A 111 48.87 46.65 -8.56
N ARG A 112 49.66 45.92 -7.75
CA ARG A 112 49.46 44.49 -7.46
C ARG A 112 48.19 44.23 -6.66
N ASP A 113 47.73 45.22 -5.91
CA ASP A 113 46.50 45.16 -5.11
C ASP A 113 45.26 45.61 -5.90
N LEU A 114 45.40 45.90 -7.20
CA LEU A 114 44.25 46.21 -8.02
C LEU A 114 43.41 44.95 -8.26
N PRO A 115 42.10 44.96 -7.93
CA PRO A 115 41.22 43.85 -8.23
C PRO A 115 41.07 43.73 -9.75
N VAL A 116 41.78 42.78 -10.36
CA VAL A 116 41.44 42.31 -11.70
C VAL A 116 40.19 41.45 -11.54
N SER A 117 39.04 41.96 -11.98
CA SER A 117 37.86 41.12 -12.10
C SER A 117 38.11 40.07 -13.18
N LEU A 118 37.94 38.79 -12.80
CA LEU A 118 37.94 37.65 -13.73
C LEU A 118 36.51 37.29 -14.16
N ASP A 119 35.54 38.18 -13.94
CA ASP A 119 34.17 37.97 -14.37
C ASP A 119 34.14 37.78 -15.90
N ASN A 120 33.54 36.67 -16.34
CA ASN A 120 33.50 36.25 -17.75
C ASN A 120 34.86 35.93 -18.39
N ALA A 121 35.87 35.53 -17.61
CA ALA A 121 37.12 35.00 -18.16
C ALA A 121 36.84 33.78 -19.08
N LEU A 122 37.35 33.84 -20.33
CA LEU A 122 37.12 32.78 -21.32
C LEU A 122 37.86 31.48 -20.98
N HIS A 123 39.10 31.59 -20.49
CA HIS A 123 39.96 30.47 -20.10
C HIS A 123 40.80 30.84 -18.87
N LEU A 124 40.98 29.90 -17.94
CA LEU A 124 41.87 30.04 -16.78
C LEU A 124 42.79 28.81 -16.66
N GLY A 125 44.08 29.00 -16.88
CA GLY A 125 45.10 27.97 -16.80
C GLY A 125 46.08 28.19 -15.65
N ILE A 126 46.30 27.19 -14.80
CA ILE A 126 47.28 27.21 -13.71
C ILE A 126 48.35 26.16 -13.99
N GLY A 127 49.58 26.60 -14.29
CA GLY A 127 50.69 25.70 -14.68
C GLY A 127 50.50 25.02 -16.04
N THR A 128 49.47 25.40 -16.81
CA THR A 128 49.16 24.86 -18.13
C THR A 128 48.23 25.80 -18.90
N THR A 129 48.11 25.61 -20.21
CA THR A 129 47.15 26.35 -21.05
C THR A 129 45.78 25.67 -20.99
N ALA A 130 44.74 26.41 -20.60
CA ALA A 130 43.36 25.93 -20.69
C ALA A 130 42.84 26.03 -22.13
N THR A 131 42.11 25.01 -22.58
CA THR A 131 41.55 24.92 -23.94
C THR A 131 40.18 24.25 -23.89
N ALA A 132 39.25 24.69 -24.74
CA ALA A 132 37.94 24.06 -24.87
C ALA A 132 38.07 22.52 -25.10
N PRO A 133 37.26 21.69 -24.43
CA PRO A 133 36.16 22.06 -23.53
C PRO A 133 36.57 22.40 -22.09
N ASN A 134 37.84 22.20 -21.70
CA ASN A 134 38.34 22.45 -20.33
C ASN A 134 38.72 23.93 -20.13
N LEU A 135 37.73 24.78 -19.89
CA LEU A 135 37.94 26.22 -19.71
C LEU A 135 38.70 26.58 -18.42
N LEU A 136 38.70 25.70 -17.42
CA LEU A 136 39.58 25.73 -16.25
C LEU A 136 40.51 24.52 -16.31
N SER A 137 41.83 24.75 -16.28
CA SER A 137 42.84 23.67 -16.27
C SER A 137 43.92 23.93 -15.22
N VAL A 138 44.21 22.91 -14.41
CA VAL A 138 45.22 22.98 -13.35
C VAL A 138 46.20 21.83 -13.54
N LYS A 139 47.49 22.15 -13.72
CA LYS A 139 48.58 21.17 -13.78
C LYS A 139 49.50 21.38 -12.59
N SER A 140 49.24 20.66 -11.52
CA SER A 140 49.98 20.73 -10.26
C SER A 140 49.97 19.37 -9.54
N ASN A 141 50.79 19.24 -8.49
CA ASN A 141 50.75 18.07 -7.61
C ASN A 141 49.51 18.09 -6.67
N ALA A 142 48.94 19.27 -6.40
CA ALA A 142 47.77 19.45 -5.54
C ALA A 142 46.99 20.72 -5.92
N ALA A 143 45.67 20.69 -5.73
CA ALA A 143 44.78 21.84 -5.87
C ALA A 143 43.86 21.92 -4.64
N LEU A 144 43.82 23.08 -3.98
CA LEU A 144 43.01 23.32 -2.79
C LEU A 144 41.84 24.25 -3.12
N LEU A 145 40.62 23.78 -2.80
CA LEU A 145 39.43 24.61 -2.70
C LEU A 145 39.04 24.67 -1.22
N ALA A 146 39.14 25.85 -0.60
CA ALA A 146 38.89 26.03 0.82
C ALA A 146 37.73 26.99 1.06
N ALA A 147 36.92 26.68 2.08
CA ALA A 147 35.88 27.59 2.54
C ALA A 147 36.50 28.83 3.19
N ILE A 148 35.82 29.96 3.08
CA ILE A 148 36.12 31.12 3.92
C ILE A 148 35.60 30.80 5.32
N ALA A 149 36.49 30.80 6.30
CA ALA A 149 36.15 30.50 7.69
C ALA A 149 35.12 31.50 8.23
N ALA A 150 34.29 31.06 9.19
CA ALA A 150 33.32 31.94 9.85
C ALA A 150 33.97 33.17 10.51
N ALA A 151 35.14 32.99 11.11
CA ALA A 151 35.92 34.09 11.69
C ALA A 151 36.41 35.13 10.66
N ALA A 152 36.49 34.74 9.39
CA ALA A 152 36.83 35.60 8.26
C ALA A 152 35.59 36.07 7.47
N GLY A 153 34.39 35.95 8.06
CA GLY A 153 33.12 36.41 7.46
C GLY A 153 32.48 35.46 6.45
N GLY A 154 32.99 34.24 6.30
CA GLY A 154 32.38 33.21 5.45
C GLY A 154 31.37 32.32 6.18
N SER A 155 30.78 31.34 5.49
CA SER A 155 29.94 30.32 6.14
C SER A 155 30.73 29.18 6.78
N GLY A 156 32.02 29.05 6.46
CA GLY A 156 32.79 27.84 6.79
C GLY A 156 32.51 26.65 5.86
N ASP A 157 31.54 26.78 4.94
CA ASP A 157 31.19 25.74 3.97
C ASP A 157 31.86 25.97 2.62
N ILE A 158 32.18 24.88 1.90
CA ILE A 158 32.59 24.90 0.49
C ILE A 158 31.67 23.99 -0.32
N ARG A 159 31.35 24.40 -1.56
CA ARG A 159 30.48 23.64 -2.48
C ARG A 159 31.09 23.64 -3.87
N LEU A 160 31.16 22.47 -4.50
CA LEU A 160 31.38 22.31 -5.93
C LEU A 160 30.07 21.81 -6.56
N GLN A 161 29.41 22.69 -7.31
CA GLN A 161 28.14 22.35 -7.96
C GLN A 161 28.36 22.01 -9.43
N LEU A 162 27.92 20.82 -9.83
CA LEU A 162 27.90 20.37 -11.22
C LEU A 162 26.43 20.22 -11.63
N SER A 163 26.00 20.99 -12.64
CA SER A 163 24.63 20.94 -13.14
C SER A 163 24.60 20.44 -14.59
N LYS A 164 23.54 19.73 -14.95
CA LYS A 164 23.32 19.21 -16.30
C LYS A 164 21.95 19.68 -16.82
N GLU A 165 21.85 19.84 -18.13
CA GLU A 165 20.65 20.36 -18.81
C GLU A 165 19.41 19.45 -18.64
N SER A 166 19.61 18.13 -18.54
CA SER A 166 18.53 17.16 -18.41
C SER A 166 18.99 15.83 -17.82
N ALA A 167 18.03 14.98 -17.46
CA ALA A 167 18.28 13.68 -16.83
C ALA A 167 19.24 12.79 -17.64
N ALA A 168 19.15 12.81 -18.98
CA ALA A 168 19.96 11.98 -19.85
C ALA A 168 21.43 12.43 -19.98
N ARG A 169 21.78 13.63 -19.49
CA ARG A 169 23.14 14.18 -19.55
C ARG A 169 23.99 13.71 -18.36
N THR A 170 25.25 14.14 -18.38
CA THR A 170 26.25 13.77 -17.37
C THR A 170 26.68 15.00 -16.58
N ALA A 171 26.59 14.91 -15.25
CA ALA A 171 27.27 15.80 -14.31
C ALA A 171 28.10 14.91 -13.38
N SER A 172 29.43 14.92 -13.53
CA SER A 172 30.31 13.92 -12.90
C SER A 172 31.72 14.43 -12.61
N VAL A 173 32.42 13.69 -11.74
CA VAL A 173 33.87 13.77 -11.56
C VAL A 173 34.51 12.52 -12.15
N VAL A 174 35.54 12.70 -12.97
CA VAL A 174 36.26 11.60 -13.65
C VAL A 174 37.68 11.49 -13.11
N PHE A 175 38.07 10.27 -12.72
CA PHE A 175 39.45 9.91 -12.38
C PHE A 175 40.07 9.20 -13.57
N SER A 176 41.26 9.63 -13.97
CA SER A 176 41.97 9.08 -15.13
C SER A 176 43.43 8.75 -14.82
N ASN A 177 43.97 7.79 -15.56
CA ASN A 177 45.40 7.53 -15.64
C ASN A 177 45.87 7.84 -17.05
N ASN A 178 46.83 8.76 -17.19
CA ASN A 178 47.30 9.25 -18.49
C ASN A 178 46.14 9.62 -19.43
N TYR A 179 45.19 10.42 -18.92
CA TYR A 179 43.98 10.86 -19.63
C TYR A 179 43.00 9.74 -20.05
N SER A 180 43.23 8.50 -19.63
CA SER A 180 42.30 7.38 -19.82
C SER A 180 41.45 7.17 -18.57
N GLY A 181 40.12 7.26 -18.69
CA GLY A 181 39.20 7.15 -17.55
C GLY A 181 39.29 5.82 -16.81
N ARG A 182 39.20 5.84 -15.48
CA ARG A 182 39.24 4.63 -14.62
C ARG A 182 38.07 4.56 -13.66
N ALA A 183 37.60 5.70 -13.18
CA ALA A 183 36.39 5.79 -12.37
C ALA A 183 35.67 7.10 -12.67
N GLU A 184 34.34 7.09 -12.59
CA GLU A 184 33.51 8.28 -12.73
C GLU A 184 32.32 8.16 -11.79
N PHE A 185 32.07 9.19 -11.00
CA PHE A 185 30.88 9.28 -10.16
C PHE A 185 30.09 10.55 -10.44
N GLY A 186 28.78 10.47 -10.22
CA GLY A 186 27.86 11.60 -10.38
C GLY A 186 26.51 11.20 -10.96
N LEU A 187 25.83 12.16 -11.58
CA LEU A 187 24.57 11.98 -12.28
C LEU A 187 24.87 11.61 -13.74
N VAL A 188 25.11 10.33 -13.99
CA VAL A 188 25.60 9.82 -15.28
C VAL A 188 24.45 9.17 -16.07
N GLY A 189 23.96 9.84 -17.11
CA GLY A 189 22.90 9.34 -17.98
C GLY A 189 21.54 9.13 -17.28
N SER A 190 21.40 9.64 -16.05
CA SER A 190 20.19 9.59 -15.22
C SER A 190 20.30 10.58 -14.06
N ASP A 191 19.22 10.81 -13.31
CA ASP A 191 19.23 11.59 -12.06
C ASP A 191 19.59 10.76 -10.81
N ALA A 192 19.87 9.46 -10.98
CA ALA A 192 20.45 8.65 -9.92
C ALA A 192 21.94 8.94 -9.76
N PHE A 193 22.42 8.99 -8.51
CA PHE A 193 23.86 9.04 -8.24
C PHE A 193 24.49 7.67 -8.50
N LYS A 194 25.55 7.65 -9.30
CA LYS A 194 26.21 6.41 -9.74
C LYS A 194 27.71 6.48 -9.53
N LEU A 195 28.32 5.31 -9.40
CA LEU A 195 29.76 5.09 -9.62
C LEU A 195 29.91 4.05 -10.73
N LYS A 196 30.71 4.39 -11.75
CA LYS A 196 31.17 3.45 -12.77
C LYS A 196 32.70 3.39 -12.78
N VAL A 197 33.22 2.22 -13.11
CA VAL A 197 34.66 1.95 -13.22
C VAL A 197 34.99 1.36 -14.57
N SER A 198 36.22 1.54 -15.03
CA SER A 198 36.68 1.02 -16.31
C SER A 198 38.11 0.47 -16.18
N PRO A 199 38.38 -0.76 -16.65
CA PRO A 199 39.74 -1.28 -16.68
C PRO A 199 40.62 -0.61 -17.75
N ASP A 200 40.03 -0.11 -18.84
CA ASP A 200 40.74 0.33 -20.05
C ASP A 200 40.40 1.76 -20.51
N GLY A 201 39.39 2.39 -19.92
CA GLY A 201 38.87 3.71 -20.29
C GLY A 201 37.82 3.68 -21.40
N ALA A 202 37.49 2.50 -21.93
CA ALA A 202 36.49 2.30 -22.99
C ALA A 202 35.30 1.48 -22.47
N ALA A 203 35.56 0.33 -21.84
CA ALA A 203 34.54 -0.52 -21.25
C ALA A 203 34.18 -0.03 -19.85
N TRP A 204 32.97 0.49 -19.67
CA TRP A 204 32.49 0.99 -18.39
C TRP A 204 31.56 -0.01 -17.70
N ILE A 205 31.78 -0.17 -16.40
CA ILE A 205 31.02 -1.06 -15.53
C ILE A 205 30.39 -0.22 -14.42
N GLU A 206 29.06 -0.23 -14.33
CA GLU A 206 28.35 0.37 -13.19
C GLU A 206 28.64 -0.45 -11.92
N ALA A 207 29.31 0.17 -10.94
CA ALA A 207 29.68 -0.44 -9.67
C ALA A 207 28.52 -0.38 -8.68
N PHE A 208 27.87 0.78 -8.56
CA PHE A 208 26.64 0.94 -7.81
C PHE A 208 25.78 2.10 -8.32
N ILE A 209 24.51 2.07 -7.94
CA ILE A 209 23.50 3.09 -8.24
C ILE A 209 22.69 3.35 -6.96
N ILE A 210 22.46 4.62 -6.62
CA ILE A 210 21.55 4.99 -5.52
C ILE A 210 20.22 5.41 -6.13
N ASP A 211 19.14 4.70 -5.76
CA ASP A 211 17.79 5.07 -6.18
C ASP A 211 17.39 6.42 -5.57
N PRO A 212 17.10 7.46 -6.37
CA PRO A 212 16.72 8.76 -5.84
C PRO A 212 15.38 8.76 -5.08
N ALA A 213 14.50 7.79 -5.31
CA ALA A 213 13.21 7.72 -4.61
C ALA A 213 13.33 7.11 -3.22
N SER A 214 14.11 6.04 -3.07
CA SER A 214 14.22 5.29 -1.81
C SER A 214 15.52 5.50 -1.04
N GLY A 215 16.56 6.04 -1.67
CA GLY A 215 17.92 6.10 -1.12
C GLY A 215 18.64 4.74 -1.10
N ASN A 216 18.04 3.69 -1.67
CA ASN A 216 18.62 2.35 -1.66
C ASN A 216 19.81 2.21 -2.62
N LEU A 217 20.84 1.49 -2.18
CA LEU A 217 22.01 1.14 -2.98
C LEU A 217 21.76 -0.14 -3.77
N ALA A 218 21.74 -0.05 -5.10
CA ALA A 218 21.80 -1.19 -5.99
C ALA A 218 23.28 -1.52 -6.32
N LEU A 219 23.63 -2.80 -6.25
CA LEU A 219 24.94 -3.34 -6.63
C LEU A 219 24.79 -4.23 -7.88
N PRO A 220 24.85 -3.69 -9.11
CA PRO A 220 24.58 -4.44 -10.34
C PRO A 220 25.52 -5.63 -10.58
N ARG A 221 26.66 -5.65 -9.89
CA ARG A 221 27.67 -6.72 -9.94
C ARG A 221 27.71 -7.59 -8.67
N GLY A 222 26.77 -7.39 -7.75
CA GLY A 222 26.63 -8.16 -6.51
C GLY A 222 27.54 -7.71 -5.36
N LEU A 223 27.43 -8.42 -4.23
CA LEU A 223 28.22 -8.22 -3.02
C LEU A 223 29.16 -9.42 -2.82
N ALA A 224 30.46 -9.17 -2.66
CA ALA A 224 31.44 -10.20 -2.30
C ALA A 224 31.70 -10.21 -0.79
N LEU A 225 31.63 -11.38 -0.14
CA LEU A 225 31.91 -11.56 1.29
C LEU A 225 33.33 -12.14 1.48
N SER A 226 34.35 -11.28 1.60
CA SER A 226 35.77 -11.67 1.57
C SER A 226 36.40 -12.03 2.93
N GLY A 227 35.72 -11.76 4.06
CA GLY A 227 36.18 -12.12 5.41
C GLY A 227 35.79 -13.55 5.82
N VAL A 228 36.40 -14.57 5.21
CA VAL A 228 36.09 -15.98 5.51
C VAL A 228 36.99 -16.50 6.64
N VAL A 229 36.37 -17.03 7.70
CA VAL A 229 37.07 -17.70 8.82
C VAL A 229 36.62 -19.15 8.87
N ALA A 230 37.58 -20.08 8.90
CA ALA A 230 37.35 -21.53 9.00
C ALA A 230 38.04 -22.10 10.25
N PRO A 231 37.38 -22.09 11.42
CA PRO A 231 37.96 -22.62 12.66
C PRO A 231 38.13 -24.15 12.60
N PRO A 232 38.90 -24.74 13.54
CA PRO A 232 38.96 -26.20 13.70
C PRO A 232 37.58 -26.85 13.88
N GLN A 233 37.47 -28.12 13.51
CA GLN A 233 36.22 -28.89 13.60
C GLN A 233 35.67 -28.88 15.04
N ILE A 234 34.36 -28.63 15.16
CA ILE A 234 33.65 -28.61 16.44
C ILE A 234 33.49 -30.06 16.94
N ALA A 235 34.16 -30.37 18.05
CA ALA A 235 34.16 -31.70 18.67
C ALA A 235 33.21 -31.83 19.89
N ALA A 236 32.53 -30.75 20.28
CA ALA A 236 31.56 -30.72 21.38
C ALA A 236 30.56 -29.57 21.18
N ASN A 237 29.39 -29.64 21.81
CA ASN A 237 28.44 -28.53 21.81
C ASN A 237 29.13 -27.26 22.35
N GLN A 238 28.93 -26.12 21.70
CA GLN A 238 29.60 -24.87 22.04
C GLN A 238 28.63 -23.89 22.71
N ASN A 239 29.14 -23.20 23.72
CA ASN A 239 28.49 -22.10 24.39
C ASN A 239 29.29 -20.81 24.16
N ASP A 240 28.60 -19.71 23.83
CA ASP A 240 29.24 -18.42 23.56
C ASP A 240 30.40 -18.53 22.55
N TYR A 241 30.15 -19.21 21.43
CA TYR A 241 31.21 -19.61 20.51
C TYR A 241 31.98 -18.39 19.99
N ALA A 242 33.31 -18.41 20.13
CA ALA A 242 34.18 -17.27 19.85
C ALA A 242 35.50 -17.70 19.18
N PRO A 243 35.47 -18.27 17.96
CA PRO A 243 36.69 -18.68 17.28
C PRO A 243 37.61 -17.50 16.94
N THR A 244 38.91 -17.77 16.82
CA THR A 244 39.91 -16.76 16.42
C THR A 244 39.56 -16.15 15.05
N GLY A 245 39.71 -14.82 14.94
CA GLY A 245 39.39 -14.09 13.72
C GLY A 245 37.91 -13.75 13.53
N LEU A 246 37.03 -14.18 14.45
CA LEU A 246 35.59 -13.91 14.33
C LEU A 246 35.28 -12.43 14.16
N ALA A 247 35.98 -11.50 14.81
CA ALA A 247 35.68 -10.06 14.73
C ALA A 247 35.71 -9.48 13.30
N SER A 248 36.59 -10.00 12.43
CA SER A 248 36.71 -9.59 11.02
C SER A 248 35.95 -10.49 10.05
N ALA A 249 35.26 -11.52 10.54
CA ALA A 249 34.55 -12.47 9.71
C ALA A 249 33.24 -11.86 9.16
N ALA A 250 33.02 -12.06 7.86
CA ALA A 250 31.71 -11.96 7.21
C ALA A 250 31.11 -13.36 6.95
N VAL A 251 31.97 -14.37 6.83
CA VAL A 251 31.60 -15.78 6.63
C VAL A 251 32.36 -16.64 7.64
N LEU A 252 31.63 -17.46 8.38
CA LEU A 252 32.16 -18.44 9.32
C LEU A 252 31.89 -19.85 8.77
N GLN A 253 32.92 -20.52 8.27
CA GLN A 253 32.84 -21.89 7.77
C GLN A 253 33.08 -22.88 8.90
N LEU A 254 32.05 -23.65 9.24
CA LEU A 254 32.06 -24.59 10.34
C LEU A 254 31.95 -26.03 9.85
N SER A 255 32.54 -26.94 10.61
CA SER A 255 32.33 -28.38 10.49
C SER A 255 32.22 -28.97 11.90
N SER A 256 31.52 -30.09 12.05
CA SER A 256 31.42 -30.83 13.32
C SER A 256 31.65 -32.33 13.12
N ASP A 257 32.06 -33.02 14.18
CA ASP A 257 32.33 -34.47 14.19
C ASP A 257 31.07 -35.34 14.36
N ALA A 258 30.03 -34.76 14.95
CA ALA A 258 28.71 -35.34 15.14
C ALA A 258 27.64 -34.23 15.00
N ALA A 259 26.37 -34.57 15.23
CA ALA A 259 25.34 -33.55 15.42
C ALA A 259 25.69 -32.70 16.65
N ARG A 260 26.00 -31.41 16.45
CA ARG A 260 26.43 -30.48 17.51
C ARG A 260 25.53 -29.27 17.57
N SER A 261 25.52 -28.59 18.72
CA SER A 261 24.78 -27.35 18.91
C SER A 261 25.70 -26.16 19.21
N LEU A 262 25.28 -24.97 18.77
CA LEU A 262 25.80 -23.67 19.21
C LEU A 262 24.69 -22.96 19.99
N SER A 263 24.88 -22.67 21.28
CA SER A 263 23.90 -21.91 22.07
C SER A 263 24.01 -20.39 21.93
N GLY A 264 25.14 -19.91 21.42
CA GLY A 264 25.37 -18.50 21.14
C GLY A 264 26.69 -18.29 20.40
N LEU A 265 26.88 -17.08 19.88
CA LEU A 265 28.03 -16.62 19.12
C LEU A 265 28.47 -15.24 19.61
N ALA A 266 29.75 -15.09 19.94
CA ALA A 266 30.30 -13.82 20.42
C ALA A 266 30.50 -12.76 19.32
N GLY A 267 30.83 -11.53 19.72
CA GLY A 267 31.27 -10.48 18.80
C GLY A 267 30.14 -9.77 18.04
N GLY A 268 28.93 -9.76 18.58
CA GLY A 268 27.82 -8.98 18.05
C GLY A 268 28.06 -7.47 18.17
N SER A 269 27.75 -6.73 17.11
CA SER A 269 27.70 -5.26 17.08
C SER A 269 26.52 -4.84 16.20
N GLU A 270 25.81 -3.76 16.55
CA GLU A 270 24.59 -3.33 15.83
C GLU A 270 24.78 -3.37 14.31
N GLY A 271 23.83 -4.02 13.62
CA GLY A 271 23.79 -4.10 12.16
C GLY A 271 24.78 -5.06 11.52
N ARG A 272 25.67 -5.69 12.30
CA ARG A 272 26.66 -6.65 11.77
C ARG A 272 25.96 -7.84 11.13
N VAL A 273 26.34 -8.17 9.90
CA VAL A 273 25.89 -9.36 9.17
C VAL A 273 26.99 -10.42 9.15
N LEU A 274 26.63 -11.67 9.48
CA LEU A 274 27.53 -12.82 9.45
C LEU A 274 26.81 -14.02 8.81
N VAL A 275 27.50 -14.70 7.90
CA VAL A 275 27.03 -15.97 7.31
C VAL A 275 27.73 -17.14 7.98
N ILE A 276 26.99 -18.03 8.64
CA ILE A 276 27.52 -19.31 9.11
C ILE A 276 27.28 -20.36 8.03
N VAL A 277 28.32 -20.99 7.52
CA VAL A 277 28.23 -22.04 6.49
C VAL A 277 28.68 -23.36 7.08
N ASN A 278 27.87 -24.41 6.95
CA ASN A 278 28.30 -25.76 7.31
C ASN A 278 28.99 -26.44 6.12
N VAL A 279 30.31 -26.56 6.20
CA VAL A 279 31.15 -27.24 5.20
C VAL A 279 31.40 -28.71 5.54
N GLY A 280 30.95 -29.18 6.72
CA GLY A 280 31.08 -30.56 7.18
C GLY A 280 29.95 -31.49 6.73
N SER A 281 29.94 -32.72 7.26
CA SER A 281 28.96 -33.77 6.95
C SER A 281 27.89 -33.98 8.02
N GLN A 282 28.00 -33.29 9.16
CA GLN A 282 27.10 -33.42 10.30
C GLN A 282 26.32 -32.12 10.54
N PRO A 283 25.08 -32.17 11.07
CA PRO A 283 24.29 -30.97 11.32
C PRO A 283 24.85 -30.16 12.50
N ILE A 284 24.83 -28.83 12.36
CA ILE A 284 25.14 -27.87 13.42
C ILE A 284 23.87 -27.09 13.74
N THR A 285 23.31 -27.28 14.94
CA THR A 285 22.06 -26.64 15.37
C THR A 285 22.35 -25.35 16.13
N LEU A 286 21.90 -24.22 15.62
CA LEU A 286 21.88 -22.95 16.34
C LEU A 286 20.68 -22.98 17.30
N LEU A 287 20.92 -22.94 18.60
CA LEU A 287 19.83 -22.98 19.59
C LEU A 287 19.20 -21.60 19.74
N ASP A 288 17.88 -21.56 19.76
CA ASP A 288 17.12 -20.34 20.00
C ASP A 288 17.10 -19.98 21.49
N ASP A 289 17.38 -18.70 21.79
CA ASP A 289 17.39 -18.07 23.11
C ASP A 289 17.92 -18.96 24.26
N SER A 290 19.01 -19.70 24.00
CA SER A 290 19.52 -20.64 24.98
C SER A 290 20.06 -19.92 26.21
N ALA A 291 19.44 -20.16 27.36
CA ALA A 291 19.83 -19.57 28.64
C ALA A 291 21.28 -19.86 29.06
N THR A 292 21.92 -20.88 28.44
CA THR A 292 23.32 -21.23 28.68
C THR A 292 24.30 -20.16 28.21
N SER A 293 23.95 -19.39 27.18
CA SER A 293 24.80 -18.35 26.60
C SER A 293 24.58 -17.00 27.29
N ALA A 294 25.61 -16.15 27.30
CA ALA A 294 25.47 -14.76 27.73
C ALA A 294 24.42 -14.03 26.86
N ALA A 295 23.64 -13.11 27.45
CA ALA A 295 22.53 -12.45 26.76
C ALA A 295 22.97 -11.83 25.43
N ALA A 296 24.13 -11.17 25.38
CA ALA A 296 24.69 -10.54 24.17
C ALA A 296 25.13 -11.51 23.05
N ASN A 297 25.20 -12.81 23.32
CA ASN A 297 25.70 -13.79 22.36
C ASN A 297 24.60 -14.71 21.82
N ARG A 298 23.42 -14.72 22.44
CA ARG A 298 22.39 -15.70 22.08
C ARG A 298 21.80 -15.41 20.70
N PHE A 299 21.27 -16.46 20.09
CA PHE A 299 20.46 -16.35 18.89
C PHE A 299 18.99 -16.09 19.28
N ALA A 300 18.27 -15.30 18.48
CA ALA A 300 16.84 -15.06 18.55
C ALA A 300 16.24 -15.45 17.20
N LEU A 301 15.99 -16.75 17.04
CA LEU A 301 15.60 -17.44 15.82
C LEU A 301 14.13 -17.88 15.82
N GLY A 302 13.48 -17.90 16.99
CA GLY A 302 12.10 -18.34 17.21
C GLY A 302 11.94 -19.86 17.38
N ALA A 303 12.93 -20.64 16.92
CA ALA A 303 13.13 -22.06 17.21
C ALA A 303 14.57 -22.46 16.88
N PRO A 304 15.11 -23.56 17.44
CA PRO A 304 16.43 -24.05 17.04
C PRO A 304 16.53 -24.30 15.53
N VAL A 305 17.60 -23.80 14.89
CA VAL A 305 17.81 -23.88 13.44
C VAL A 305 18.97 -24.83 13.13
N PRO A 306 18.71 -26.01 12.53
CA PRO A 306 19.77 -26.88 12.03
C PRO A 306 20.36 -26.32 10.73
N VAL A 307 21.66 -26.06 10.72
CA VAL A 307 22.43 -25.79 9.49
C VAL A 307 22.96 -27.14 8.99
N LEU A 308 22.27 -27.77 8.04
CA LEU A 308 22.65 -29.07 7.50
C LEU A 308 23.92 -28.96 6.64
N PRO A 309 24.58 -30.09 6.29
CA PRO A 309 25.72 -30.08 5.37
C PRO A 309 25.44 -29.30 4.09
N ARG A 310 26.39 -28.42 3.71
CA ARG A 310 26.30 -27.54 2.53
C ARG A 310 25.18 -26.49 2.61
N GLN A 311 24.65 -26.21 3.80
CA GLN A 311 23.72 -25.09 4.03
C GLN A 311 24.41 -23.94 4.76
N ALA A 312 23.73 -22.80 4.81
CA ALA A 312 24.18 -21.62 5.52
C ALA A 312 23.03 -20.94 6.26
N ALA A 313 23.35 -20.25 7.36
CA ALA A 313 22.48 -19.32 8.06
C ALA A 313 23.06 -17.91 7.96
N VAL A 314 22.23 -16.94 7.54
CA VAL A 314 22.63 -15.52 7.48
C VAL A 314 22.04 -14.81 8.69
N LEU A 315 22.90 -14.25 9.53
CA LEU A 315 22.53 -13.61 10.78
C LEU A 315 22.82 -12.10 10.73
N ARG A 316 21.95 -11.28 11.31
CA ARG A 316 22.19 -9.88 11.66
C ARG A 316 22.17 -9.72 13.16
N TYR A 317 23.10 -8.97 13.71
CA TYR A 317 23.06 -8.61 15.11
C TYR A 317 22.18 -7.38 15.35
N ASP A 318 21.22 -7.52 16.26
CA ASP A 318 20.40 -6.45 16.82
C ASP A 318 21.02 -6.03 18.15
N GLY A 319 21.62 -4.85 18.17
CA GLY A 319 22.25 -4.22 19.32
C GLY A 319 21.27 -3.67 20.35
N THR A 320 20.00 -3.42 19.99
CA THR A 320 18.96 -3.05 20.96
C THR A 320 18.49 -4.27 21.73
N ALA A 321 18.19 -5.36 21.01
CA ALA A 321 17.85 -6.64 21.65
C ALA A 321 19.08 -7.34 22.27
N MET A 322 20.29 -6.94 21.84
CA MET A 322 21.57 -7.60 22.11
C MET A 322 21.56 -9.08 21.68
N ARG A 323 21.13 -9.37 20.44
CA ARG A 323 20.95 -10.74 19.92
C ARG A 323 21.28 -10.90 18.45
N TRP A 324 21.70 -12.11 18.08
CA TRP A 324 21.77 -12.52 16.68
C TRP A 324 20.40 -12.95 16.19
N GLN A 325 19.86 -12.25 15.21
CA GLN A 325 18.64 -12.60 14.49
C GLN A 325 18.99 -13.22 13.14
N ALA A 326 18.19 -14.14 12.64
CA ALA A 326 18.38 -14.61 11.27
C ALA A 326 17.76 -13.62 10.28
N LEU A 327 18.57 -13.09 9.36
CA LEU A 327 18.10 -12.26 8.24
C LEU A 327 17.32 -13.08 7.22
N ALA A 328 17.74 -14.33 7.07
CA ALA A 328 17.02 -15.37 6.36
C ALA A 328 17.11 -16.61 7.26
N GLY A 329 16.20 -16.65 8.23
CA GLY A 329 16.03 -17.79 9.13
C GLY A 329 14.95 -18.70 8.61
N GLY A 330 15.25 -19.99 8.53
CA GLY A 330 14.29 -21.05 8.28
C GLY A 330 13.26 -21.16 9.42
N ALA A 331 12.38 -20.17 9.54
CA ALA A 331 11.13 -20.32 10.24
C ALA A 331 10.21 -21.15 9.35
N ALA A 332 10.32 -22.48 9.34
CA ALA A 332 9.30 -23.40 8.76
C ALA A 332 8.73 -23.06 7.36
N TYR A 333 9.38 -22.21 6.58
CA TYR A 333 9.04 -21.83 5.22
C TYR A 333 10.14 -22.42 4.33
N ALA A 334 10.06 -23.73 4.16
CA ALA A 334 10.33 -24.27 2.85
C ALA A 334 9.40 -23.52 1.88
N VAL A 335 9.90 -22.47 1.22
CA VAL A 335 9.41 -22.17 -0.13
C VAL A 335 9.94 -23.31 -1.00
N SER A 336 9.29 -24.46 -0.87
CA SER A 336 9.37 -25.51 -1.87
C SER A 336 8.73 -24.94 -3.12
N TYR A 337 9.53 -24.53 -4.10
CA TYR A 337 9.08 -24.53 -5.49
C TYR A 337 8.81 -26.00 -5.86
N GLY A 338 7.62 -26.50 -5.50
CA GLY A 338 7.24 -27.90 -5.74
C GLY A 338 6.18 -28.51 -4.81
N VAL A 339 5.80 -27.86 -3.71
CA VAL A 339 4.63 -28.32 -2.94
C VAL A 339 3.75 -27.13 -2.69
N ALA A 340 2.55 -27.14 -3.26
CA ALA A 340 1.52 -26.18 -2.91
C ALA A 340 1.41 -26.17 -1.38
N GLN A 341 1.84 -25.08 -0.72
CA GLN A 341 1.38 -24.84 0.63
C GLN A 341 -0.13 -24.85 0.52
N ALA A 342 -0.78 -25.81 1.17
CA ALA A 342 -2.21 -25.76 1.35
C ALA A 342 -2.46 -24.49 2.15
N LEU A 343 -2.72 -23.38 1.43
CA LEU A 343 -3.21 -22.14 1.99
C LEU A 343 -4.25 -22.54 3.03
N SER A 344 -4.21 -21.95 4.23
CA SER A 344 -5.27 -22.22 5.20
C SER A 344 -6.62 -21.92 4.55
N PRO A 345 -7.73 -22.55 4.97
CA PRO A 345 -9.04 -22.24 4.39
C PRO A 345 -9.35 -20.73 4.33
N ALA A 346 -8.90 -19.97 5.32
CA ALA A 346 -8.99 -18.51 5.34
C ALA A 346 -8.10 -17.83 4.27
N GLN A 347 -6.84 -18.25 4.13
CA GLN A 347 -5.93 -17.73 3.10
C GLN A 347 -6.36 -18.10 1.68
N GLN A 348 -6.94 -19.29 1.49
CA GLN A 348 -7.58 -19.69 0.23
C GLN A 348 -8.78 -18.80 -0.08
N ALA A 349 -9.62 -18.52 0.91
CA ALA A 349 -10.76 -17.62 0.74
C ALA A 349 -10.30 -16.21 0.38
N GLN A 350 -9.27 -15.68 1.04
CA GLN A 350 -8.70 -14.37 0.72
C GLN A 350 -8.07 -14.33 -0.67
N ALA A 351 -7.31 -15.37 -1.06
CA ALA A 351 -6.70 -15.46 -2.38
C ALA A 351 -7.75 -15.56 -3.49
N ARG A 352 -8.82 -16.34 -3.26
CA ARG A 352 -9.97 -16.42 -4.19
C ARG A 352 -10.70 -15.08 -4.29
N ALA A 353 -10.91 -14.39 -3.16
CA ALA A 353 -11.51 -13.06 -3.14
C ALA A 353 -10.67 -12.04 -3.92
N ASN A 354 -9.36 -12.02 -3.72
CA ASN A 354 -8.42 -11.17 -4.44
C ASN A 354 -8.37 -11.49 -5.95
N ALA A 355 -8.53 -12.78 -6.31
CA ALA A 355 -8.62 -13.23 -7.69
C ALA A 355 -10.01 -13.02 -8.32
N GLY A 356 -10.98 -12.47 -7.58
CA GLY A 356 -12.35 -12.26 -8.04
C GLY A 356 -13.13 -13.56 -8.28
N VAL A 357 -12.68 -14.70 -7.75
CA VAL A 357 -13.38 -15.98 -7.87
C VAL A 357 -14.54 -15.99 -6.87
N PRO A 358 -15.81 -15.99 -7.33
CA PRO A 358 -16.96 -15.93 -6.44
C PRO A 358 -17.07 -17.20 -5.61
N GLY A 359 -17.25 -17.06 -4.30
CA GLY A 359 -17.56 -18.20 -3.44
C GLY A 359 -19.00 -18.70 -3.66
N ARG A 360 -19.22 -19.98 -3.31
CA ARG A 360 -20.53 -20.64 -3.37
C ARG A 360 -21.49 -19.97 -2.39
N ASN A 361 -22.64 -19.53 -2.89
CA ASN A 361 -23.75 -19.15 -2.03
C ASN A 361 -24.49 -20.39 -1.53
N TYR A 362 -24.70 -20.51 -0.22
CA TYR A 362 -25.44 -21.62 0.38
C TYR A 362 -26.94 -21.35 0.48
N LEU A 363 -27.36 -20.09 0.32
CA LEU A 363 -28.75 -19.68 0.40
C LEU A 363 -29.53 -20.07 -0.87
N ILE A 364 -30.79 -20.43 -0.68
CA ILE A 364 -31.70 -20.83 -1.76
C ILE A 364 -32.55 -19.62 -2.13
N ASN A 365 -32.76 -19.39 -3.42
CA ASN A 365 -33.57 -18.26 -3.88
C ASN A 365 -33.14 -16.90 -3.25
N PRO A 366 -31.85 -16.55 -3.31
CA PRO A 366 -31.26 -15.46 -2.50
C PRO A 366 -31.80 -14.06 -2.81
N SER A 367 -32.52 -13.91 -3.91
CA SER A 367 -33.12 -12.67 -4.38
C SER A 367 -34.66 -12.73 -4.48
N GLY A 368 -35.27 -13.90 -4.23
CA GLY A 368 -36.73 -14.09 -4.32
C GLY A 368 -37.28 -14.17 -5.74
N GLU A 369 -36.52 -14.74 -6.68
CA GLU A 369 -36.89 -14.87 -8.09
C GLU A 369 -37.87 -16.02 -8.37
N VAL A 370 -37.92 -17.02 -7.49
CA VAL A 370 -38.91 -18.10 -7.56
C VAL A 370 -39.96 -17.91 -6.48
N VAL A 371 -41.22 -17.97 -6.90
CA VAL A 371 -42.39 -17.93 -6.01
C VAL A 371 -43.36 -19.01 -6.46
N GLN A 372 -43.34 -20.16 -5.80
CA GLN A 372 -44.32 -21.22 -6.05
C GLN A 372 -45.52 -21.18 -5.09
N GLY A 373 -45.37 -20.58 -3.92
CA GLY A 373 -46.48 -20.34 -2.98
C GLY A 373 -47.33 -19.13 -3.35
N ALA A 374 -48.34 -18.84 -2.53
CA ALA A 374 -48.99 -17.54 -2.56
C ALA A 374 -48.10 -16.51 -1.85
N ILE A 375 -47.99 -15.31 -2.43
CA ILE A 375 -47.47 -14.10 -1.77
C ILE A 375 -48.62 -13.09 -1.59
N GLY A 376 -48.44 -12.08 -0.75
CA GLY A 376 -49.51 -11.18 -0.31
C GLY A 376 -49.48 -11.00 1.20
N SER A 377 -50.62 -11.04 1.89
CA SER A 377 -50.66 -10.99 3.35
C SER A 377 -50.06 -12.26 3.96
N GLN A 378 -48.94 -12.13 4.66
CA GLN A 378 -48.18 -13.22 5.26
C GLN A 378 -48.17 -13.09 6.78
N PRO A 379 -48.73 -14.07 7.52
CA PRO A 379 -48.64 -14.12 8.97
C PRO A 379 -47.22 -14.48 9.41
N ASP A 380 -46.98 -14.42 10.72
CA ASP A 380 -45.70 -14.82 11.28
C ASP A 380 -45.33 -16.27 10.93
N ALA A 381 -44.03 -16.51 10.73
CA ALA A 381 -43.45 -17.81 10.44
C ALA A 381 -44.03 -18.53 9.20
N SER A 382 -44.53 -17.77 8.21
CA SER A 382 -45.04 -18.31 6.94
C SER A 382 -44.00 -18.26 5.82
N TYR A 383 -44.03 -19.24 4.92
CA TYR A 383 -43.13 -19.30 3.76
C TYR A 383 -43.66 -18.44 2.61
N ASP A 384 -42.83 -17.55 2.07
CA ASP A 384 -43.17 -16.66 0.96
C ASP A 384 -42.41 -17.03 -0.34
N PHE A 385 -41.18 -16.56 -0.50
CA PHE A 385 -40.26 -16.83 -1.61
C PHE A 385 -39.64 -18.24 -1.47
N ASP A 386 -40.51 -19.23 -1.33
CA ASP A 386 -40.30 -20.67 -1.15
C ASP A 386 -39.54 -21.14 0.09
N GLN A 387 -38.31 -20.65 0.29
CA GLN A 387 -37.45 -21.05 1.42
C GLN A 387 -37.24 -19.93 2.44
N TRP A 388 -37.75 -18.74 2.13
CA TRP A 388 -37.76 -17.63 3.06
C TRP A 388 -39.03 -17.67 3.91
N LEU A 389 -38.86 -17.43 5.20
CA LEU A 389 -39.94 -17.24 6.17
C LEU A 389 -40.08 -15.75 6.45
N THR A 390 -41.31 -15.26 6.38
CA THR A 390 -41.67 -13.95 6.90
C THR A 390 -41.76 -14.03 8.42
N LEU A 391 -41.20 -13.03 9.11
CA LEU A 391 -41.30 -12.88 10.56
C LEU A 391 -41.99 -11.56 10.90
N THR A 392 -42.97 -11.59 11.79
CA THR A 392 -43.76 -10.43 12.21
C THR A 392 -43.96 -10.42 13.71
N GLN A 393 -43.87 -9.25 14.33
CA GLN A 393 -44.07 -9.10 15.77
C GLN A 393 -45.51 -9.42 16.21
N ASP A 394 -46.52 -8.94 15.49
CA ASP A 394 -47.93 -9.04 15.91
C ASP A 394 -48.87 -9.39 14.74
N ALA A 395 -48.86 -8.58 13.68
CA ALA A 395 -49.79 -8.67 12.56
C ALA A 395 -49.08 -9.01 11.24
N ALA A 396 -49.81 -9.69 10.35
CA ALA A 396 -49.30 -10.06 9.04
C ALA A 396 -48.75 -8.86 8.24
N VAL A 397 -47.64 -9.08 7.52
CA VAL A 397 -47.06 -8.09 6.58
C VAL A 397 -47.40 -8.48 5.14
N SER A 398 -47.48 -7.49 4.25
CA SER A 398 -47.76 -7.75 2.83
C SER A 398 -46.45 -7.97 2.07
N VAL A 399 -46.34 -9.07 1.32
CA VAL A 399 -45.13 -9.47 0.61
C VAL A 399 -45.33 -9.38 -0.91
N SER A 400 -44.33 -8.84 -1.62
CA SER A 400 -44.35 -8.68 -3.08
C SER A 400 -42.94 -8.78 -3.67
N SER A 401 -42.81 -9.10 -4.96
CA SER A 401 -41.52 -9.02 -5.67
C SER A 401 -41.23 -7.59 -6.15
N LEU A 402 -39.97 -7.18 -6.11
CA LEU A 402 -39.49 -5.94 -6.70
C LEU A 402 -38.43 -6.26 -7.77
N PRO A 403 -38.82 -6.34 -9.06
CA PRO A 403 -37.87 -6.55 -10.15
C PRO A 403 -37.02 -5.30 -10.40
N ASP A 404 -35.83 -5.49 -10.98
CA ASP A 404 -34.99 -4.43 -11.56
C ASP A 404 -34.71 -3.23 -10.64
N ALA A 405 -34.53 -3.48 -9.33
CA ALA A 405 -34.29 -2.42 -8.35
C ALA A 405 -33.00 -1.60 -8.61
N GLU A 406 -32.00 -2.23 -9.24
CA GLU A 406 -30.78 -1.62 -9.78
C GLU A 406 -30.21 -2.52 -10.89
N ALA A 407 -29.30 -1.98 -11.70
CA ALA A 407 -28.62 -2.75 -12.75
C ALA A 407 -27.93 -4.00 -12.18
N GLY A 408 -28.19 -5.16 -12.78
CA GLY A 408 -27.62 -6.45 -12.34
C GLY A 408 -28.24 -7.04 -11.07
N THR A 409 -29.35 -6.49 -10.55
CA THR A 409 -30.18 -7.12 -9.52
C THR A 409 -31.38 -7.82 -10.16
N PRO A 410 -31.51 -9.16 -10.06
CA PRO A 410 -32.62 -9.88 -10.68
C PRO A 410 -33.99 -9.43 -10.13
N THR A 411 -34.15 -9.52 -8.82
CA THR A 411 -35.35 -9.09 -8.07
C THR A 411 -34.96 -8.91 -6.61
N MET A 412 -35.81 -8.25 -5.83
CA MET A 412 -35.70 -8.19 -4.38
C MET A 412 -37.01 -8.63 -3.73
N MET A 413 -36.87 -9.26 -2.57
CA MET A 413 -37.98 -9.65 -1.73
C MET A 413 -38.44 -8.43 -0.93
N ARG A 414 -39.65 -7.94 -1.21
CA ARG A 414 -40.24 -6.80 -0.51
C ARG A 414 -41.22 -7.27 0.55
N SER A 415 -41.03 -6.78 1.76
CA SER A 415 -41.98 -6.87 2.87
C SER A 415 -42.52 -5.46 3.17
N LEU A 416 -43.84 -5.30 3.22
CA LEU A 416 -44.56 -4.07 3.52
C LEU A 416 -45.25 -4.22 4.88
N GLN A 417 -44.91 -3.36 5.83
CA GLN A 417 -45.66 -3.22 7.07
C GLN A 417 -47.03 -2.61 6.79
N SER A 418 -48.05 -3.45 6.71
CA SER A 418 -49.41 -3.08 6.29
C SER A 418 -50.33 -2.78 7.47
N ALA A 419 -49.97 -3.17 8.69
CA ALA A 419 -50.77 -2.95 9.89
C ALA A 419 -50.73 -1.48 10.35
N ALA A 420 -51.84 -0.99 10.92
CA ALA A 420 -51.93 0.37 11.45
C ALA A 420 -51.06 0.57 12.70
N ALA A 421 -50.96 -0.45 13.55
CA ALA A 421 -50.09 -0.43 14.73
C ALA A 421 -48.62 -0.64 14.31
N PRO A 422 -47.68 0.20 14.78
CA PRO A 422 -46.27 0.01 14.48
C PRO A 422 -45.74 -1.31 15.04
N GLN A 423 -44.97 -2.03 14.23
CA GLN A 423 -44.44 -3.34 14.63
C GLN A 423 -43.07 -3.59 13.99
N ARG A 424 -42.30 -4.52 14.55
CA ARG A 424 -41.08 -5.02 13.91
C ARG A 424 -41.38 -6.21 13.01
N PHE A 425 -40.61 -6.32 11.95
CA PHE A 425 -40.75 -7.40 11.00
C PHE A 425 -39.41 -7.71 10.35
N GLY A 426 -39.35 -8.87 9.71
CA GLY A 426 -38.10 -9.40 9.19
C GLY A 426 -38.31 -10.61 8.30
N ARG A 427 -37.20 -11.27 7.98
CA ARG A 427 -37.20 -12.54 7.27
C ARG A 427 -36.04 -13.41 7.69
N ILE A 428 -36.25 -14.71 7.61
CA ILE A 428 -35.23 -15.71 7.90
C ILE A 428 -35.22 -16.79 6.81
N GLN A 429 -34.05 -17.33 6.50
CA GLN A 429 -33.94 -18.57 5.74
C GLN A 429 -33.10 -19.57 6.51
N TRP A 430 -33.68 -20.76 6.73
CA TRP A 430 -32.99 -21.92 7.29
C TRP A 430 -32.41 -22.80 6.19
N LEU A 431 -31.21 -23.28 6.43
CA LEU A 431 -30.55 -24.30 5.62
C LEU A 431 -30.70 -25.67 6.27
N GLU A 432 -31.08 -26.66 5.47
CA GLU A 432 -31.07 -28.05 5.93
C GLU A 432 -29.65 -28.50 6.31
N LYS A 433 -29.57 -29.46 7.22
CA LYS A 433 -28.30 -30.02 7.71
C LYS A 433 -27.40 -30.48 6.59
N LEU A 434 -27.98 -31.12 5.58
CA LEU A 434 -27.23 -31.65 4.45
C LEU A 434 -26.48 -30.56 3.67
N LEU A 435 -27.08 -29.37 3.53
CA LEU A 435 -26.49 -28.26 2.77
C LEU A 435 -25.42 -27.52 3.55
N CYS A 436 -25.53 -27.44 4.88
CA CYS A 436 -24.62 -26.68 5.71
C CYS A 436 -23.58 -27.52 6.46
N ARG A 437 -23.63 -28.86 6.37
CA ARG A 437 -22.73 -29.78 7.12
C ARG A 437 -21.24 -29.44 6.98
N GLU A 438 -20.81 -29.03 5.79
CA GLU A 438 -19.41 -28.68 5.50
C GLU A 438 -18.95 -27.38 6.16
N LEU A 439 -19.87 -26.55 6.67
CA LEU A 439 -19.58 -25.29 7.33
C LEU A 439 -19.29 -25.45 8.83
N ARG A 440 -19.45 -26.65 9.41
CA ARG A 440 -19.15 -26.92 10.82
C ARG A 440 -17.69 -26.62 11.16
N GLY A 441 -17.48 -25.80 12.18
CA GLY A 441 -16.14 -25.35 12.58
C GLY A 441 -15.46 -24.41 11.57
N GLN A 442 -16.18 -23.95 10.55
CA GLN A 442 -15.67 -23.03 9.54
C GLN A 442 -16.12 -21.61 9.83
N THR A 443 -15.29 -20.64 9.43
CA THR A 443 -15.71 -19.24 9.32
C THR A 443 -16.60 -19.07 8.10
N VAL A 444 -17.71 -18.36 8.27
CA VAL A 444 -18.64 -17.97 7.21
C VAL A 444 -18.80 -16.45 7.20
N VAL A 445 -19.25 -15.92 6.08
CA VAL A 445 -19.53 -14.50 5.89
C VAL A 445 -20.86 -14.30 5.18
N LEU A 446 -21.65 -13.36 5.69
CA LEU A 446 -22.93 -12.91 5.16
C LEU A 446 -22.76 -11.54 4.49
N SER A 447 -23.32 -11.41 3.29
CA SER A 447 -23.52 -10.14 2.59
C SER A 447 -24.92 -10.08 1.97
N ALA A 448 -25.44 -8.89 1.74
CA ALA A 448 -26.71 -8.68 1.04
C ALA A 448 -26.79 -7.24 0.51
N ARG A 449 -27.70 -7.05 -0.45
CA ARG A 449 -28.14 -5.73 -0.92
C ARG A 449 -29.51 -5.43 -0.33
N VAL A 450 -29.66 -4.28 0.32
CA VAL A 450 -30.88 -3.93 1.06
C VAL A 450 -31.35 -2.51 0.78
N ARG A 451 -32.65 -2.28 0.93
CA ARG A 451 -33.26 -0.94 0.88
C ARG A 451 -34.46 -0.89 1.82
N CYS A 452 -34.69 0.24 2.47
CA CYS A 452 -35.91 0.51 3.22
C CYS A 452 -36.56 1.79 2.69
N SER A 453 -37.90 1.91 2.70
CA SER A 453 -38.55 3.17 2.31
C SER A 453 -38.41 4.28 3.35
N SER A 454 -37.99 3.93 4.57
CA SER A 454 -37.71 4.85 5.68
C SER A 454 -36.26 4.72 6.14
N ALA A 455 -35.76 5.76 6.81
CA ALA A 455 -34.44 5.71 7.43
C ALA A 455 -34.50 4.87 8.71
N ILE A 456 -33.78 3.75 8.74
CA ILE A 456 -33.82 2.78 9.84
C ILE A 456 -32.45 2.18 10.09
N THR A 457 -32.26 1.56 11.26
CA THR A 457 -31.21 0.55 11.43
C THR A 457 -31.79 -0.82 11.10
N LEU A 458 -31.19 -1.49 10.12
CA LEU A 458 -31.47 -2.89 9.83
C LEU A 458 -30.47 -3.75 10.61
N ARG A 459 -30.98 -4.70 11.38
CA ARG A 459 -30.17 -5.71 12.06
C ARG A 459 -30.21 -7.03 11.32
N TYR A 460 -29.15 -7.80 11.47
CA TYR A 460 -29.02 -9.11 10.87
C TYR A 460 -28.13 -10.03 11.72
N ALA A 461 -28.35 -11.32 11.60
CA ALA A 461 -27.61 -12.32 12.36
C ALA A 461 -27.39 -13.58 11.53
N ILE A 462 -26.28 -14.25 11.83
CA ILE A 462 -26.06 -15.65 11.48
C ILE A 462 -26.36 -16.45 12.73
N VAL A 463 -27.31 -17.38 12.63
CA VAL A 463 -27.75 -18.21 13.76
C VAL A 463 -27.65 -19.67 13.38
N GLU A 464 -27.33 -20.51 14.34
CA GLU A 464 -27.27 -21.95 14.17
C GLU A 464 -28.23 -22.66 15.13
N TRP A 465 -28.74 -23.80 14.71
CA TRP A 465 -29.55 -24.69 15.51
C TRP A 465 -28.73 -25.90 15.90
N THR A 466 -28.69 -26.22 17.19
CA THR A 466 -27.95 -27.36 17.74
C THR A 466 -28.85 -28.51 18.21
N GLY A 467 -30.16 -28.31 18.20
CA GLY A 467 -31.17 -29.31 18.53
C GLY A 467 -31.32 -30.39 17.46
N THR A 468 -32.47 -31.09 17.44
CA THR A 468 -32.74 -32.13 16.42
C THR A 468 -32.61 -31.55 15.01
N ALA A 469 -31.81 -32.22 14.18
CA ALA A 469 -31.54 -31.78 12.82
C ALA A 469 -32.83 -31.69 11.99
N ASP A 470 -32.94 -30.60 11.22
CA ASP A 470 -34.05 -30.33 10.29
C ASP A 470 -35.44 -30.26 10.95
N ALA A 471 -35.47 -30.11 12.28
CA ALA A 471 -36.66 -29.88 13.10
C ALA A 471 -36.48 -28.54 13.85
N ILE A 472 -36.43 -27.45 13.08
CA ILE A 472 -36.20 -26.09 13.57
C ILE A 472 -37.49 -25.47 14.12
N THR A 473 -37.35 -24.46 15.00
CA THR A 473 -38.47 -23.59 15.35
C THR A 473 -38.59 -22.47 14.32
N LYS A 474 -39.74 -22.41 13.63
CA LYS A 474 -40.00 -21.39 12.59
C LYS A 474 -40.15 -19.99 13.17
N ASP A 475 -40.93 -19.88 14.23
CA ASP A 475 -41.01 -18.67 15.05
C ASP A 475 -39.81 -18.63 16.00
N LEU A 476 -38.77 -17.92 15.55
CA LEU A 476 -37.49 -17.88 16.23
C LEU A 476 -37.43 -16.77 17.30
N ILE A 477 -38.33 -15.78 17.26
CA ILE A 477 -38.17 -14.53 18.01
C ILE A 477 -39.13 -14.52 19.20
N ALA A 478 -38.58 -14.53 20.41
CA ALA A 478 -39.36 -14.47 21.65
C ALA A 478 -39.68 -13.03 22.07
N ASP A 479 -38.70 -12.13 21.95
CA ASP A 479 -38.85 -10.73 22.33
C ASP A 479 -38.19 -9.81 21.30
N TRP A 480 -39.03 -9.27 20.43
CA TRP A 480 -38.66 -8.30 19.40
C TRP A 480 -38.08 -7.00 19.95
N ALA A 481 -38.32 -6.67 21.22
CA ALA A 481 -37.79 -5.46 21.87
C ALA A 481 -36.42 -5.69 22.54
N SER A 482 -35.95 -6.93 22.63
CA SER A 482 -34.68 -7.24 23.29
C SER A 482 -33.48 -6.62 22.54
N ALA A 483 -32.69 -5.81 23.26
CA ALA A 483 -31.46 -5.22 22.73
C ALA A 483 -30.30 -6.23 22.62
N SER A 484 -30.44 -7.43 23.19
CA SER A 484 -29.40 -8.46 23.26
C SER A 484 -29.83 -9.70 22.48
N PRO A 485 -29.43 -9.83 21.20
CA PRO A 485 -29.79 -10.97 20.35
C PRO A 485 -29.04 -12.23 20.83
N THR A 486 -29.60 -12.92 21.82
CA THR A 486 -29.03 -14.10 22.49
C THR A 486 -30.12 -15.12 22.81
N ALA A 487 -29.74 -16.38 23.01
CA ALA A 487 -30.66 -17.47 23.34
C ALA A 487 -31.40 -17.19 24.67
N GLY A 488 -32.71 -17.40 24.70
CA GLY A 488 -33.55 -17.16 25.88
C GLY A 488 -33.89 -15.69 26.15
N ASN A 489 -33.36 -14.76 25.36
CA ASN A 489 -33.75 -13.34 25.37
C ASN A 489 -34.50 -13.04 24.07
N PHE A 490 -33.81 -12.52 23.05
CA PHE A 490 -34.39 -12.26 21.73
C PHE A 490 -34.86 -13.55 21.04
N PHE A 491 -34.14 -14.67 21.21
CA PHE A 491 -34.47 -15.95 20.56
C PHE A 491 -35.21 -16.92 21.49
N THR A 492 -36.25 -17.57 20.98
CA THR A 492 -37.19 -18.43 21.75
C THR A 492 -36.58 -19.74 22.26
N ALA A 493 -35.61 -20.31 21.56
CA ALA A 493 -35.07 -21.65 21.87
C ALA A 493 -33.65 -21.60 22.45
N ALA A 494 -33.41 -22.36 23.52
CA ALA A 494 -32.08 -22.57 24.08
C ALA A 494 -31.11 -23.26 23.08
N SER A 495 -31.66 -23.97 22.08
CA SER A 495 -30.91 -24.66 21.03
C SER A 495 -30.42 -23.73 19.91
N THR A 496 -30.83 -22.46 19.90
CA THR A 496 -30.38 -21.46 18.94
C THR A 496 -29.13 -20.76 19.44
N VAL A 497 -28.03 -20.89 18.72
CA VAL A 497 -26.76 -20.23 19.05
C VAL A 497 -26.48 -19.14 18.02
N VAL A 498 -25.96 -18.01 18.48
CA VAL A 498 -25.63 -16.87 17.63
C VAL A 498 -24.20 -16.99 17.17
N VAL A 499 -24.01 -17.11 15.86
CA VAL A 499 -22.69 -17.14 15.23
C VAL A 499 -22.13 -15.72 15.11
N GLY A 500 -22.99 -14.75 14.85
CA GLY A 500 -22.65 -13.33 14.85
C GLY A 500 -23.86 -12.45 14.58
N THR A 501 -23.78 -11.17 14.95
CA THR A 501 -24.80 -10.15 14.69
C THR A 501 -24.18 -8.89 14.08
N GLY A 502 -24.90 -8.24 13.18
CA GLY A 502 -24.52 -6.99 12.55
C GLY A 502 -25.68 -6.00 12.51
N ALA A 503 -25.33 -4.74 12.23
CA ALA A 503 -26.29 -3.65 12.05
C ALA A 503 -25.79 -2.72 10.94
N THR A 504 -26.70 -2.27 10.09
CA THR A 504 -26.43 -1.30 9.03
C THR A 504 -27.48 -0.20 9.09
N THR A 505 -27.05 1.05 9.17
CA THR A 505 -27.94 2.20 9.04
C THR A 505 -28.30 2.42 7.58
N LEU A 506 -29.60 2.47 7.28
CA LEU A 506 -30.14 2.67 5.95
C LEU A 506 -30.69 4.09 5.82
N ALA A 507 -30.33 4.77 4.74
CA ALA A 507 -31.04 5.96 4.31
C ALA A 507 -32.33 5.56 3.57
N ALA A 508 -33.38 6.38 3.70
CA ALA A 508 -34.65 6.15 3.04
C ALA A 508 -34.47 5.99 1.52
N ASN A 509 -35.10 4.98 0.95
CA ASN A 509 -35.12 4.62 -0.48
C ASN A 509 -33.73 4.43 -1.14
N THR A 510 -32.68 4.21 -0.35
CA THR A 510 -31.31 4.04 -0.87
C THR A 510 -30.88 2.58 -0.79
N LEU A 511 -30.44 2.03 -1.93
CA LEU A 511 -29.83 0.70 -1.97
C LEU A 511 -28.46 0.73 -1.31
N THR A 512 -28.26 -0.14 -0.34
CA THR A 512 -27.09 -0.16 0.54
C THR A 512 -26.57 -1.58 0.66
N ASP A 513 -25.25 -1.76 0.62
CA ASP A 513 -24.63 -3.03 0.96
C ASP A 513 -24.60 -3.19 2.48
N LEU A 514 -24.90 -4.39 2.97
CA LEU A 514 -24.65 -4.68 4.37
C LEU A 514 -23.16 -4.60 4.68
N LEU A 515 -22.82 -4.17 5.89
CA LEU A 515 -21.49 -4.40 6.43
C LEU A 515 -21.30 -5.92 6.52
N PRO A 516 -20.28 -6.52 5.87
CA PRO A 516 -20.14 -7.96 5.88
C PRO A 516 -20.04 -8.51 7.31
N LEU A 517 -20.88 -9.50 7.62
CA LEU A 517 -20.90 -10.14 8.92
C LEU A 517 -20.22 -11.50 8.82
N SER A 518 -19.08 -11.68 9.50
CA SER A 518 -18.41 -12.97 9.59
C SER A 518 -18.52 -13.57 10.99
N GLY A 519 -18.48 -14.90 11.07
CA GLY A 519 -18.49 -15.63 12.33
C GLY A 519 -18.11 -17.09 12.13
N THR A 520 -17.70 -17.75 13.21
CA THR A 520 -17.30 -19.16 13.16
C THR A 520 -18.45 -20.03 13.64
N VAL A 521 -18.93 -20.89 12.74
CA VAL A 521 -20.02 -21.83 13.01
C VAL A 521 -19.50 -22.94 13.93
N SER A 522 -20.29 -23.39 14.90
CA SER A 522 -19.85 -24.42 15.83
C SER A 522 -19.67 -25.79 15.15
N PRO A 523 -18.81 -26.67 15.69
CA PRO A 523 -18.69 -28.03 15.19
C PRO A 523 -19.96 -28.88 15.34
N VAL A 524 -20.90 -28.45 16.20
CA VAL A 524 -22.12 -29.20 16.54
C VAL A 524 -23.38 -28.71 15.82
N MET A 525 -23.27 -27.64 15.01
CA MET A 525 -24.38 -27.07 14.24
C MET A 525 -25.13 -28.13 13.44
N ASN A 526 -26.45 -28.23 13.61
CA ASN A 526 -27.32 -29.07 12.79
C ASN A 526 -28.00 -28.29 11.66
N ASN A 527 -28.41 -27.05 11.89
CA ASN A 527 -28.94 -26.17 10.83
C ASN A 527 -28.33 -24.77 10.96
N LEU A 528 -28.29 -24.01 9.86
CA LEU A 528 -27.75 -22.66 9.82
C LEU A 528 -28.78 -21.72 9.18
N ALA A 529 -28.88 -20.49 9.66
CA ALA A 529 -29.80 -19.51 9.10
C ALA A 529 -29.21 -18.10 9.06
N VAL A 530 -29.79 -17.30 8.16
CA VAL A 530 -29.57 -15.86 8.09
C VAL A 530 -30.87 -15.15 8.40
N LEU A 531 -30.81 -14.21 9.33
CA LEU A 531 -31.96 -13.46 9.83
C LEU A 531 -31.75 -11.97 9.57
N PHE A 532 -32.81 -11.27 9.14
CA PHE A 532 -32.87 -9.82 8.99
C PHE A 532 -34.08 -9.27 9.71
N TRP A 533 -33.96 -8.15 10.42
CA TRP A 533 -35.09 -7.51 11.09
C TRP A 533 -34.91 -6.01 11.30
N THR A 534 -36.03 -5.28 11.37
CA THR A 534 -36.02 -3.85 11.70
C THR A 534 -35.74 -3.66 13.20
N ASP A 535 -34.77 -2.82 13.55
CA ASP A 535 -34.37 -2.60 14.95
C ASP A 535 -35.48 -1.94 15.79
N ALA A 536 -36.21 -1.01 15.17
CA ALA A 536 -37.34 -0.32 15.76
C ALA A 536 -38.66 -0.76 15.11
N ALA A 537 -39.76 -0.63 15.85
CA ALA A 537 -41.10 -0.79 15.31
C ALA A 537 -41.33 0.22 14.18
N GLN A 538 -41.83 -0.26 13.05
CA GLN A 538 -42.04 0.55 11.86
C GLN A 538 -43.51 0.93 11.72
N PRO A 539 -43.81 2.20 11.37
CA PRO A 539 -45.18 2.62 11.08
C PRO A 539 -45.73 1.96 9.82
N GLN A 540 -47.04 2.08 9.63
CA GLN A 540 -47.73 1.61 8.43
C GLN A 540 -47.07 2.16 7.15
N ASN A 541 -47.04 1.34 6.10
CA ASN A 541 -46.52 1.62 4.77
C ASN A 541 -44.98 1.63 4.62
N VAL A 542 -44.23 1.25 5.66
CA VAL A 542 -42.78 1.05 5.52
C VAL A 542 -42.50 -0.25 4.77
N THR A 543 -41.62 -0.19 3.76
CA THR A 543 -41.15 -1.35 3.00
C THR A 543 -39.71 -1.67 3.35
N LEU A 544 -39.40 -2.97 3.49
CA LEU A 544 -38.04 -3.51 3.55
C LEU A 544 -37.83 -4.42 2.34
N ASP A 545 -36.83 -4.08 1.52
CA ASP A 545 -36.43 -4.82 0.34
C ASP A 545 -35.08 -5.50 0.61
N ILE A 546 -35.01 -6.83 0.41
CA ILE A 546 -33.79 -7.62 0.61
C ILE A 546 -33.53 -8.47 -0.64
N GLY A 547 -32.32 -8.43 -1.18
CA GLY A 547 -31.92 -9.22 -2.32
C GLY A 547 -30.41 -9.43 -2.38
N LYS A 548 -29.94 -10.19 -3.37
CA LYS A 548 -28.53 -10.59 -3.51
C LYS A 548 -27.94 -11.15 -2.21
N VAL A 549 -28.74 -11.87 -1.42
CA VAL A 549 -28.28 -12.38 -0.12
C VAL A 549 -27.30 -13.50 -0.36
N LYS A 550 -26.13 -13.43 0.26
CA LYS A 550 -25.07 -14.41 0.11
C LYS A 550 -24.53 -14.84 1.46
N LEU A 551 -24.57 -16.14 1.71
CA LEU A 551 -23.83 -16.77 2.80
C LEU A 551 -22.78 -17.69 2.18
N GLU A 552 -21.51 -17.47 2.51
CA GLU A 552 -20.41 -18.24 1.95
C GLU A 552 -19.33 -18.55 2.99
N ARG A 553 -18.49 -19.55 2.71
CA ARG A 553 -17.35 -19.91 3.56
C ARG A 553 -16.22 -18.89 3.39
N GLY A 554 -15.63 -18.46 4.50
CA GLY A 554 -14.56 -17.48 4.55
C GLY A 554 -14.90 -16.30 5.46
N SER A 555 -13.94 -15.40 5.65
CA SER A 555 -14.09 -14.18 6.44
C SER A 555 -14.36 -12.93 5.60
N VAL A 556 -14.33 -13.04 4.27
CA VAL A 556 -14.46 -11.91 3.33
C VAL A 556 -15.52 -12.22 2.29
N ALA A 557 -16.49 -11.31 2.17
CA ALA A 557 -17.55 -11.41 1.17
C ALA A 557 -16.97 -11.23 -0.24
N THR A 558 -17.29 -12.15 -1.14
CA THR A 558 -16.96 -12.08 -2.56
C THR A 558 -18.16 -11.58 -3.36
N PRO A 559 -17.97 -11.08 -4.60
CA PRO A 559 -19.07 -10.55 -5.41
C PRO A 559 -20.24 -11.54 -5.55
N PHE A 560 -21.47 -11.01 -5.53
CA PHE A 560 -22.67 -11.80 -5.79
C PHE A 560 -22.74 -12.16 -7.28
N VAL A 561 -22.95 -13.44 -7.57
CA VAL A 561 -23.25 -13.93 -8.93
C VAL A 561 -24.69 -14.39 -8.95
N ALA A 562 -25.49 -13.80 -9.83
CA ALA A 562 -26.87 -14.20 -10.01
C ALA A 562 -26.91 -15.66 -10.52
N PRO A 563 -27.55 -16.59 -9.79
CA PRO A 563 -27.75 -17.94 -10.28
C PRO A 563 -28.68 -17.94 -11.50
N ARG A 564 -28.64 -19.02 -12.28
CA ARG A 564 -29.62 -19.20 -13.36
C ARG A 564 -30.96 -19.56 -12.73
N TRP A 565 -32.04 -18.95 -13.21
CA TRP A 565 -33.40 -19.17 -12.71
C TRP A 565 -33.79 -20.66 -12.60
N ARG A 566 -33.40 -21.49 -13.59
CA ARG A 566 -33.70 -22.93 -13.59
C ARG A 566 -33.07 -23.66 -12.40
N ASP A 567 -31.85 -23.27 -12.03
CA ASP A 567 -31.12 -23.91 -10.94
C ASP A 567 -31.75 -23.51 -9.59
N VAL A 568 -32.17 -22.24 -9.45
CA VAL A 568 -32.93 -21.78 -8.29
C VAL A 568 -34.29 -22.48 -8.17
N LEU A 569 -35.00 -22.68 -9.27
CA LEU A 569 -36.26 -23.41 -9.26
C LEU A 569 -36.06 -24.86 -8.82
N ALA A 570 -35.04 -25.54 -9.32
CA ALA A 570 -34.70 -26.90 -8.90
C ALA A 570 -34.37 -26.97 -7.40
N ASP A 571 -33.59 -26.02 -6.88
CA ASP A 571 -33.28 -25.94 -5.43
C ASP A 571 -34.54 -25.70 -4.59
N CYS A 572 -35.43 -24.80 -5.02
CA CYS A 572 -36.73 -24.58 -4.37
C CYS A 572 -37.63 -25.83 -4.41
N GLN A 573 -37.64 -26.55 -5.54
CA GLN A 573 -38.46 -27.74 -5.75
C GLN A 573 -38.05 -28.95 -4.91
N ARG A 574 -36.84 -28.96 -4.33
CA ARG A 574 -36.47 -29.95 -3.30
C ARG A 574 -37.31 -29.83 -2.03
N TYR A 575 -37.92 -28.67 -1.77
CA TYR A 575 -38.69 -28.40 -0.56
C TYR A 575 -40.17 -28.17 -0.84
N PHE A 576 -40.51 -27.64 -2.00
CA PHE A 576 -41.88 -27.38 -2.39
C PHE A 576 -42.02 -27.51 -3.90
N ALA A 577 -42.77 -28.51 -4.34
CA ALA A 577 -43.05 -28.74 -5.74
C ALA A 577 -44.57 -28.80 -5.96
N LYS A 578 -45.02 -28.42 -7.14
CA LYS A 578 -46.42 -28.49 -7.53
C LYS A 578 -46.56 -28.80 -9.01
N THR A 579 -47.71 -29.35 -9.40
CA THR A 579 -48.06 -29.55 -10.80
C THR A 579 -48.62 -28.31 -11.49
N TYR A 580 -49.03 -27.30 -10.70
CA TYR A 580 -49.39 -25.98 -11.20
C TYR A 580 -48.21 -25.29 -11.90
N ALA A 581 -48.50 -24.39 -12.84
CA ALA A 581 -47.51 -23.44 -13.32
C ALA A 581 -46.93 -22.63 -12.14
N THR A 582 -45.64 -22.27 -12.20
CA THR A 582 -44.92 -21.60 -11.09
C THR A 582 -45.67 -20.39 -10.55
N ALA A 583 -46.22 -19.53 -11.42
CA ALA A 583 -46.93 -18.32 -11.04
C ALA A 583 -48.36 -18.54 -10.50
N VAL A 584 -48.93 -19.75 -10.58
CA VAL A 584 -50.32 -20.03 -10.17
C VAL A 584 -50.33 -20.60 -8.74
N PRO A 585 -50.85 -19.89 -7.74
CA PRO A 585 -50.86 -20.38 -6.37
C PRO A 585 -51.70 -21.67 -6.21
N PRO A 586 -51.27 -22.62 -5.35
CA PRO A 586 -52.10 -23.77 -5.00
C PRO A 586 -53.49 -23.39 -4.52
N GLY A 587 -54.49 -24.20 -4.87
CA GLY A 587 -55.90 -23.92 -4.55
C GLY A 587 -56.58 -22.92 -5.50
N THR A 588 -55.86 -22.40 -6.50
CA THR A 588 -56.48 -21.65 -7.61
C THR A 588 -57.11 -22.63 -8.60
N PRO A 589 -58.37 -22.44 -9.03
CA PRO A 589 -58.92 -23.14 -10.19
C PRO A 589 -58.02 -23.01 -11.41
N TRP A 590 -57.48 -24.12 -11.92
CA TRP A 590 -56.50 -24.09 -13.00
C TRP A 590 -56.45 -25.43 -13.75
N ALA A 591 -56.83 -25.38 -15.03
CA ALA A 591 -56.87 -26.54 -15.93
C ALA A 591 -55.54 -26.80 -16.67
N GLY A 592 -54.53 -25.95 -16.50
CA GLY A 592 -53.23 -26.10 -17.16
C GLY A 592 -52.24 -26.95 -16.36
N GLY A 593 -51.70 -28.01 -16.94
CA GLY A 593 -50.87 -28.96 -16.18
C GLY A 593 -51.67 -29.77 -15.15
N GLY A 594 -51.01 -30.66 -14.41
CA GLY A 594 -51.66 -31.61 -13.51
C GLY A 594 -51.71 -33.04 -14.06
N LEU A 595 -52.34 -33.94 -13.31
CA LEU A 595 -52.47 -35.35 -13.68
C LEU A 595 -53.89 -35.66 -14.12
N GLN A 596 -54.03 -36.46 -15.17
CA GLN A 596 -55.30 -36.90 -15.70
C GLN A 596 -55.31 -38.42 -15.91
N HIS A 597 -56.45 -39.05 -15.64
CA HIS A 597 -56.70 -40.45 -15.93
C HIS A 597 -58.11 -40.65 -16.50
N ILE A 598 -58.25 -41.52 -17.49
CA ILE A 598 -59.56 -41.94 -18.01
C ILE A 598 -59.84 -43.32 -17.43
N VAL A 599 -60.92 -43.43 -16.65
CA VAL A 599 -61.40 -44.69 -16.09
C VAL A 599 -62.18 -45.44 -17.17
N GLU A 600 -61.68 -46.58 -17.65
CA GLU A 600 -62.30 -47.31 -18.78
C GLU A 600 -63.47 -48.21 -18.38
N ALA A 601 -63.51 -48.70 -17.14
CA ALA A 601 -64.57 -49.54 -16.60
C ALA A 601 -64.97 -49.09 -15.19
N PRO A 602 -66.22 -49.34 -14.73
CA PRO A 602 -66.66 -48.88 -13.41
C PRO A 602 -65.82 -49.49 -12.30
N CYS A 603 -65.40 -48.66 -11.34
CA CYS A 603 -64.54 -49.09 -10.24
C CYS A 603 -64.80 -48.26 -8.98
N ASN A 604 -64.35 -48.77 -7.82
CA ASN A 604 -64.35 -48.05 -6.54
C ASN A 604 -62.94 -47.60 -6.12
N TYR A 605 -61.95 -47.92 -6.95
CA TYR A 605 -60.56 -47.57 -6.79
C TYR A 605 -59.98 -47.20 -8.16
N ALA A 606 -59.49 -45.98 -8.29
CA ALA A 606 -58.84 -45.50 -9.51
C ALA A 606 -57.55 -44.79 -9.15
N SER A 607 -56.42 -45.27 -9.69
CA SER A 607 -55.13 -44.60 -9.56
C SER A 607 -54.90 -43.68 -10.74
N LEU A 608 -54.59 -42.42 -10.46
CA LEU A 608 -54.07 -41.52 -11.48
C LEU A 608 -52.57 -41.84 -11.73
N PRO A 609 -52.00 -41.37 -12.85
CA PRO A 609 -50.57 -41.52 -13.13
C PRO A 609 -49.71 -41.09 -11.94
N THR A 610 -48.63 -41.82 -11.70
CA THR A 610 -47.66 -41.45 -10.67
C THR A 610 -46.97 -40.15 -11.09
N TRP A 611 -47.04 -39.14 -10.23
CA TRP A 611 -46.26 -37.93 -10.43
C TRP A 611 -44.83 -38.17 -9.95
N LEU A 612 -43.90 -38.19 -10.90
CA LEU A 612 -42.48 -38.05 -10.60
C LEU A 612 -42.19 -36.59 -10.30
N PHE A 613 -41.64 -36.31 -9.12
CA PHE A 613 -41.30 -34.94 -8.77
C PHE A 613 -40.23 -34.39 -9.70
N PRO A 614 -40.23 -33.07 -9.99
CA PRO A 614 -39.24 -32.45 -10.88
C PRO A 614 -37.78 -32.69 -10.43
N VAL A 615 -37.59 -32.80 -9.11
CA VAL A 615 -36.33 -33.13 -8.44
C VAL A 615 -36.63 -34.03 -7.25
N GLU A 616 -35.64 -34.78 -6.78
CA GLU A 616 -35.77 -35.53 -5.53
C GLU A 616 -35.92 -34.56 -4.35
N MET A 617 -37.04 -34.69 -3.62
CA MET A 617 -37.34 -33.87 -2.45
C MET A 617 -36.44 -34.23 -1.28
N ARG A 618 -36.21 -33.29 -0.35
CA ARG A 618 -35.28 -33.50 0.77
C ARG A 618 -35.67 -34.65 1.71
N THR A 619 -36.96 -34.92 1.81
CA THR A 619 -37.56 -36.03 2.56
C THR A 619 -38.88 -36.40 1.88
N ALA A 620 -39.50 -37.51 2.29
CA ALA A 620 -40.86 -37.82 1.87
C ALA A 620 -41.78 -36.63 2.23
N PRO A 621 -42.38 -35.95 1.24
CA PRO A 621 -43.14 -34.74 1.47
C PRO A 621 -44.52 -35.04 2.05
N SER A 622 -45.13 -34.04 2.67
CA SER A 622 -46.60 -33.98 2.76
C SER A 622 -47.17 -33.70 1.38
N VAL A 623 -48.24 -34.39 0.99
CA VAL A 623 -48.88 -34.21 -0.32
C VAL A 623 -50.32 -33.73 -0.13
N MET A 624 -50.68 -32.66 -0.82
CA MET A 624 -52.04 -32.13 -0.88
C MET A 624 -52.54 -32.18 -2.32
N LEU A 625 -53.76 -32.69 -2.51
CA LEU A 625 -54.47 -32.70 -3.78
C LEU A 625 -55.38 -31.50 -3.89
N TYR A 626 -55.59 -31.01 -5.09
CA TYR A 626 -56.52 -29.92 -5.37
C TYR A 626 -57.34 -30.24 -6.62
N SER A 627 -58.63 -29.97 -6.55
CA SER A 627 -59.50 -30.01 -7.72
C SER A 627 -59.00 -29.01 -8.78
N GLN A 628 -58.88 -29.47 -10.02
CA GLN A 628 -58.51 -28.60 -11.13
C GLN A 628 -59.58 -27.54 -11.44
N ALA A 629 -60.86 -27.85 -11.21
CA ALA A 629 -61.97 -26.98 -11.57
C ALA A 629 -62.34 -25.98 -10.47
N THR A 630 -62.27 -26.37 -9.21
CA THR A 630 -62.73 -25.53 -8.08
C THR A 630 -61.58 -25.05 -7.18
N GLY A 631 -60.41 -25.68 -7.27
CA GLY A 631 -59.31 -25.43 -6.34
C GLY A 631 -59.54 -26.02 -4.94
N ALA A 632 -60.60 -26.82 -4.73
CA ALA A 632 -60.88 -27.42 -3.42
C ALA A 632 -59.77 -28.39 -3.00
N ALA A 633 -59.27 -28.23 -1.77
CA ALA A 633 -58.23 -29.08 -1.20
C ALA A 633 -58.76 -30.48 -0.85
N GLY A 634 -57.92 -31.50 -1.04
CA GLY A 634 -58.25 -32.91 -0.82
C GLY A 634 -59.18 -33.52 -1.88
N GLN A 635 -59.46 -32.81 -2.97
CA GLN A 635 -60.40 -33.25 -4.01
C GLN A 635 -59.71 -33.56 -5.34
N ILE A 636 -60.30 -34.49 -6.07
CA ILE A 636 -60.03 -34.80 -7.48
C ILE A 636 -61.28 -34.39 -8.27
N TYR A 637 -61.10 -33.70 -9.40
CA TYR A 637 -62.21 -33.28 -10.25
C TYR A 637 -62.66 -34.44 -11.14
N ASN A 638 -63.91 -34.85 -11.02
CA ASN A 638 -64.58 -35.73 -11.97
C ASN A 638 -65.22 -34.87 -13.06
N GLN A 639 -64.55 -34.80 -14.21
CA GLN A 639 -64.96 -33.95 -15.32
C GLN A 639 -66.27 -34.42 -15.96
N SER A 640 -66.54 -35.72 -16.00
CA SER A 640 -67.73 -36.27 -16.66
C SER A 640 -69.01 -35.91 -15.91
N ASN A 641 -68.93 -35.73 -14.59
CA ASN A 641 -70.07 -35.37 -13.74
C ASN A 641 -70.00 -33.92 -13.23
N SER A 642 -68.93 -33.18 -13.55
CA SER A 642 -68.66 -31.83 -13.04
C SER A 642 -68.74 -31.72 -11.50
N ILE A 643 -68.22 -32.73 -10.79
CA ILE A 643 -68.21 -32.78 -9.32
C ILE A 643 -66.79 -33.00 -8.79
N ASP A 644 -66.55 -32.52 -7.58
CA ASP A 644 -65.37 -32.87 -6.80
C ASP A 644 -65.62 -34.15 -6.00
N ILE A 645 -64.65 -35.06 -6.03
CA ILE A 645 -64.66 -36.29 -5.25
C ILE A 645 -63.41 -36.39 -4.40
N ALA A 646 -63.51 -36.97 -3.21
CA ALA A 646 -62.37 -37.02 -2.29
C ALA A 646 -61.22 -37.84 -2.89
N GLY A 647 -60.02 -37.29 -2.83
CA GLY A 647 -58.79 -37.92 -3.30
C GLY A 647 -57.81 -38.16 -2.15
N ILE A 648 -56.98 -39.19 -2.31
CA ILE A 648 -55.85 -39.48 -1.42
C ILE A 648 -54.56 -39.61 -2.22
N ALA A 649 -53.42 -39.28 -1.62
CA ALA A 649 -52.11 -39.55 -2.20
C ALA A 649 -51.51 -40.81 -1.56
N ASN A 650 -51.12 -41.79 -2.38
CA ASN A 650 -50.47 -43.03 -1.96
C ASN A 650 -49.04 -43.09 -2.51
N GLY A 651 -48.25 -44.05 -2.00
CA GLY A 651 -46.89 -44.30 -2.49
C GLY A 651 -45.94 -43.13 -2.29
N ILE A 652 -46.23 -42.24 -1.33
CA ILE A 652 -45.45 -41.02 -1.10
C ILE A 652 -44.05 -41.39 -0.63
N ASN A 653 -43.05 -40.97 -1.41
CA ASN A 653 -41.63 -41.10 -1.10
C ASN A 653 -40.91 -39.81 -1.54
N SER A 654 -39.56 -39.73 -1.49
CA SER A 654 -38.83 -38.52 -1.87
C SER A 654 -38.87 -38.19 -3.37
N LYS A 655 -39.29 -39.12 -4.23
CA LYS A 655 -39.22 -39.01 -5.69
C LYS A 655 -40.58 -38.97 -6.37
N SER A 656 -41.62 -39.47 -5.72
CA SER A 656 -42.94 -39.55 -6.33
C SER A 656 -44.09 -39.67 -5.34
N CYS A 657 -45.29 -39.45 -5.88
CA CYS A 657 -46.56 -39.83 -5.26
C CYS A 657 -47.59 -40.16 -6.34
N SER A 658 -48.64 -40.89 -5.98
CA SER A 658 -49.73 -41.25 -6.89
C SER A 658 -51.07 -40.81 -6.28
N PRO A 659 -51.81 -39.89 -6.91
CA PRO A 659 -53.18 -39.57 -6.50
C PRO A 659 -54.12 -40.74 -6.81
N ASN A 660 -55.05 -41.02 -5.91
CA ASN A 660 -56.02 -42.10 -6.04
C ASN A 660 -57.39 -41.64 -5.56
N VAL A 661 -58.41 -42.23 -6.15
CA VAL A 661 -59.76 -42.30 -5.59
C VAL A 661 -59.89 -43.64 -4.89
N ASN A 662 -60.40 -43.66 -3.66
CA ASN A 662 -60.56 -44.89 -2.87
C ASN A 662 -61.94 -44.92 -2.18
N ASN A 663 -62.65 -46.05 -2.25
CA ASN A 663 -64.00 -46.24 -1.71
C ASN A 663 -65.04 -45.23 -2.24
N ILE A 664 -64.87 -44.73 -3.46
CA ILE A 664 -65.83 -43.86 -4.14
C ILE A 664 -66.09 -44.45 -5.52
N ALA A 665 -67.36 -44.68 -5.85
CA ALA A 665 -67.74 -45.23 -7.15
C ALA A 665 -67.47 -44.22 -8.28
N VAL A 666 -66.73 -44.67 -9.30
CA VAL A 666 -66.44 -43.92 -10.52
C VAL A 666 -66.97 -44.69 -11.72
N SER A 667 -67.76 -44.04 -12.57
CA SER A 667 -68.34 -44.61 -13.79
C SER A 667 -67.29 -44.91 -14.87
N ALA A 668 -67.62 -45.80 -15.80
CA ALA A 668 -66.82 -45.99 -17.01
C ALA A 668 -66.74 -44.71 -17.85
N LEU A 669 -65.67 -44.58 -18.63
CA LEU A 669 -65.35 -43.43 -19.48
C LEU A 669 -65.32 -42.09 -18.73
N THR A 670 -64.89 -42.12 -17.46
CA THR A 670 -64.79 -40.92 -16.61
C THR A 670 -63.40 -40.33 -16.63
N ALA A 671 -63.28 -39.03 -16.92
CA ALA A 671 -62.02 -38.31 -16.80
C ALA A 671 -61.84 -37.73 -15.38
N LEU A 672 -60.79 -38.18 -14.69
CA LEU A 672 -60.37 -37.69 -13.38
C LEU A 672 -59.18 -36.76 -13.56
N MET A 673 -59.22 -35.58 -12.95
CA MET A 673 -58.19 -34.56 -13.07
C MET A 673 -57.81 -33.96 -11.72
N VAL A 674 -56.52 -33.76 -11.47
CA VAL A 674 -56.03 -33.28 -10.17
C VAL A 674 -54.79 -32.40 -10.32
N GLN A 675 -54.65 -31.44 -9.42
CA GLN A 675 -53.38 -30.77 -9.15
C GLN A 675 -52.79 -31.30 -7.85
N VAL A 676 -51.47 -31.42 -7.81
CA VAL A 676 -50.74 -32.00 -6.68
C VAL A 676 -49.73 -30.98 -6.19
N VAL A 677 -49.66 -30.82 -4.87
CA VAL A 677 -48.62 -30.08 -4.17
C VAL A 677 -47.89 -31.04 -3.24
N ALA A 678 -46.58 -31.03 -3.30
CA ALA A 678 -45.71 -31.76 -2.40
C ALA A 678 -44.88 -30.74 -1.60
N SER A 679 -44.97 -30.79 -0.27
CA SER A 679 -44.20 -29.94 0.62
C SER A 679 -43.37 -30.76 1.60
N ALA A 680 -42.06 -30.55 1.50
CA ALA A 680 -41.04 -30.99 2.42
C ALA A 680 -40.30 -29.77 2.98
N ARG A 681 -40.98 -28.67 3.30
CA ARG A 681 -40.32 -27.51 3.94
C ARG A 681 -39.85 -27.88 5.36
N LEU A 682 -38.90 -27.12 5.91
CA LEU A 682 -38.40 -27.33 7.27
C LEU A 682 -39.46 -27.02 8.33
#